data_AF-A0A7J8MN31-F1
#
_entry.id   AF-A0A7J8MN31-F1
#
_cell.length_a   1.000
_cell.length_b   1.000
_cell.length_c   1.000
_cell.angle_alpha   90.00
_cell.angle_beta   90.00
_cell.angle_gamma   90.00
#
_symmetry.space_group_name_H-M   'P 1'
#
loop_
_entity.id
_entity.type
_entity.pdbx_description
1 polymer ?
#
loop_
_entity_poly.entity_id
_entity_poly.type
_entity_poly.pdbx_seq_one_letter_code
_entity_poly.pdbx_strand_id
1 'polypeptide(L)'
;MCTFTRDIWAVRKVKTTLDPPTGCSISSLSLRAPTIKLGNIRYHLTSFQSTLASRWHALRKLRVAPRLPANGSFSRQSLAYVHAGTQYIKQVSGLLKIGVTSLRNSSSSYEVVQETYSCVLRLKSSTEEDGKRMQPGSGETHVFFPDSLGDDLVVEVQDSKGTQFGRVLAQVATIAEDSTDKLRWWPIFREPEHEPVGKLQLYINYSTSSDDNSHLKYGSVAETVAYDLVLEVAMKVQRFQQRNLHLYGSWKWLLTEFASYYGVSDVYTKLRYLSYVMDVATPTADCLTLVHELLMPVIMKGHSKSTLSHQENRILGETKDQIEQILSLVFENYKSLDESSLSGIMDVFKPATGLAAPALEPAVKLYSLLHDVLSPEAQKNLCHYFQAAARKRSRRHLAETDEFITTNNEPNFLDPVAMSTAYQKMTSLCMNIKNEIFTDIEIHKQDILPSFIDLPNLSASIYSTELCSRLRAFLLACPPSGPSPPVAELVIATADFQRDLSSWNISHVKGGVEAKELFHLYIMIWIQDKRQSLLESCKLDKVKWSGVRTQYSTTPFVDEMYDRLKETLSDYEVIICRWPEYIFVLENAISDIEKAIVEALDKQYADVVTPLKENMAPKKFGLKYVQKLAKRSVCAYTVPDELGILLNSMKRMLDVLRPKIETQFKSWGSCIPDGGNTAPGERLSEVTVMLRTKFRGYLQAVVEKLAENTKLQNVTKLKKILQDSKETVGESDIRSRMEPLKEQLTSTVNHLHTVFETQVFIAICRWYWDRMGQDVLSFLENRKENRSWYKGSRIAVSILDDTFASQMQQLVGNALPEKDLEPPRSIMEVRSMLCKDAHNSKDNSFFY
;
A
#
# COMPACT_ATOMS: atom_id res chain seq x y z
N MET A 1 69.94 -0.28 6.73
CA MET A 1 70.71 0.58 7.66
C MET A 1 69.69 1.56 8.24
N CYS A 2 69.25 1.33 9.48
CA CYS A 2 68.11 2.01 10.09
C CYS A 2 68.55 3.32 10.75
N THR A 3 67.94 4.44 10.38
CA THR A 3 68.18 5.76 10.96
C THR A 3 66.95 6.23 11.73
N PHE A 4 66.94 5.96 13.02
CA PHE A 4 65.95 6.50 13.94
C PHE A 4 66.15 8.02 14.11
N THR A 5 65.08 8.78 14.34
CA THR A 5 65.18 10.13 14.94
C THR A 5 65.81 9.94 16.31
N ARG A 6 67.05 10.37 16.50
CA ARG A 6 67.78 10.15 17.75
C ARG A 6 67.88 11.47 18.48
N ASP A 7 67.17 11.56 19.59
CA ASP A 7 67.44 12.58 20.57
C ASP A 7 68.34 11.97 21.63
N ILE A 8 69.61 12.41 21.69
CA ILE A 8 70.56 11.94 22.72
C ILE A 8 70.48 12.91 23.89
N TRP A 9 70.12 12.38 25.05
CA TRP A 9 69.95 13.15 26.28
C TRP A 9 71.00 12.74 27.29
N ALA A 10 71.72 13.73 27.85
CA ALA A 10 72.64 13.51 28.97
C ALA A 10 72.41 14.55 30.06
N VAL A 11 72.26 14.11 31.31
CA VAL A 11 72.17 15.00 32.47
C VAL A 11 73.57 15.34 32.96
N ARG A 12 74.01 16.60 32.81
CA ARG A 12 75.39 16.99 33.13
C ARG A 12 75.57 17.55 34.54
N LYS A 13 74.71 18.47 34.99
CA LYS A 13 74.82 19.11 36.32
C LYS A 13 73.46 19.54 36.86
N VAL A 14 73.29 19.48 38.18
CA VAL A 14 72.16 20.07 38.93
C VAL A 14 72.71 21.20 39.78
N LYS A 15 72.06 22.37 39.78
CA LYS A 15 72.38 23.51 40.68
C LYS A 15 71.13 23.92 41.46
N THR A 16 71.29 24.17 42.76
CA THR A 16 70.21 24.41 43.72
C THR A 16 70.07 25.86 44.20
N THR A 17 70.89 26.80 43.71
CA THR A 17 70.88 28.20 44.17
C THR A 17 70.17 29.16 43.20
N LEU A 18 69.23 29.96 43.71
CA LEU A 18 68.60 31.10 43.03
C LEU A 18 69.57 32.30 42.95
N ASP A 19 69.76 32.88 41.77
CA ASP A 19 70.34 34.23 41.63
C ASP A 19 69.25 35.30 41.83
N PRO A 20 69.53 36.45 42.48
CA PRO A 20 68.52 37.44 42.85
C PRO A 20 67.99 38.27 41.65
N PRO A 21 66.73 38.76 41.70
CA PRO A 21 66.08 39.42 40.57
C PRO A 21 66.45 40.92 40.46
N THR A 22 66.60 41.40 39.23
CA THR A 22 66.71 42.83 38.92
C THR A 22 65.34 43.50 39.07
N GLY A 23 65.23 44.32 40.12
CA GLY A 23 64.14 45.20 40.57
C GLY A 23 62.91 45.48 39.70
N CYS A 24 61.73 45.46 40.35
CA CYS A 24 61.14 46.71 40.84
C CYS A 24 60.11 46.45 41.95
N SER A 25 60.30 47.19 43.04
CA SER A 25 59.55 47.24 44.29
C SER A 25 58.16 47.87 44.16
N ILE A 26 57.18 47.39 44.94
CA ILE A 26 56.42 48.20 45.93
C ILE A 26 55.76 47.25 46.94
N SER A 27 55.84 47.67 48.20
CA SER A 27 55.48 46.97 49.43
C SER A 27 53.98 46.80 49.65
N SER A 28 53.68 45.73 50.39
CA SER A 28 52.42 45.34 51.02
C SER A 28 51.77 46.40 51.92
N LEU A 29 50.42 46.45 51.94
CA LEU A 29 49.57 46.24 53.14
C LEU A 29 48.06 46.37 52.84
N SER A 30 47.36 45.24 53.02
CA SER A 30 46.14 45.02 53.82
C SER A 30 44.84 45.85 53.63
N LEU A 31 43.72 45.09 53.63
CA LEU A 31 42.34 45.37 54.08
C LEU A 31 41.23 45.64 53.02
N ARG A 32 40.29 44.69 53.01
CA ARG A 32 38.82 44.76 52.79
C ARG A 32 38.28 45.18 51.40
N ALA A 33 37.41 44.30 50.88
CA ALA A 33 36.42 44.60 49.83
C ALA A 33 35.46 45.73 50.26
N PRO A 34 34.89 46.56 49.34
CA PRO A 34 33.74 46.12 48.53
C PRO A 34 33.53 46.78 47.13
N THR A 35 32.69 46.12 46.31
CA THR A 35 31.73 46.59 45.27
C THR A 35 32.09 47.65 44.18
N ILE A 36 32.05 47.16 42.93
CA ILE A 36 31.47 47.70 41.67
C ILE A 36 31.70 49.19 41.30
N LYS A 37 32.33 49.44 40.12
CA LYS A 37 31.84 50.43 39.12
C LYS A 37 32.14 50.01 37.66
N LEU A 38 31.09 49.51 37.02
CA LEU A 38 30.91 49.30 35.58
C LEU A 38 30.80 50.68 34.88
N GLY A 39 31.92 51.28 34.47
CA GLY A 39 31.91 52.63 33.86
C GLY A 39 32.91 52.86 32.73
N ASN A 40 34.07 52.19 32.73
CA ASN A 40 35.16 52.51 31.79
C ASN A 40 35.36 51.50 30.63
N ILE A 41 34.53 50.45 30.55
CA ILE A 41 34.61 49.46 29.46
C ILE A 41 33.74 49.86 28.25
N ARG A 42 32.85 50.85 28.39
CA ARG A 42 31.91 51.25 27.33
C ARG A 42 32.46 52.28 26.33
N TYR A 43 33.64 52.86 26.58
CA TYR A 43 34.28 53.83 25.68
C TYR A 43 35.34 53.19 24.77
N HIS A 44 35.91 52.05 25.17
CA HIS A 44 36.90 51.32 24.36
C HIS A 44 36.26 50.32 23.37
N LEU A 45 35.02 49.90 23.59
CA LEU A 45 34.33 48.97 22.68
C LEU A 45 33.70 49.67 21.45
N THR A 46 33.38 50.96 21.54
CA THR A 46 32.76 51.74 20.45
C THR A 46 33.78 52.31 19.46
N SER A 47 35.05 52.48 19.88
CA SER A 47 36.16 52.86 18.99
C SER A 47 36.62 51.73 18.07
N PHE A 48 36.41 50.47 18.46
CA PHE A 48 36.84 49.29 17.70
C PHE A 48 35.80 48.86 16.65
N GLN A 49 34.51 49.15 16.90
CA GLN A 49 33.42 48.81 15.97
C GLN A 49 33.29 49.76 14.77
N SER A 50 33.81 51.00 14.86
CA SER A 50 33.80 51.96 13.73
C SER A 50 34.94 51.75 12.73
N THR A 51 36.03 51.08 13.13
CA THR A 51 37.19 50.77 12.27
C THR A 51 37.03 49.47 11.47
N LEU A 52 36.15 48.56 11.93
CA LEU A 52 35.83 47.31 11.23
C LEU A 52 34.74 47.49 10.16
N ALA A 53 33.83 48.46 10.31
CA ALA A 53 32.77 48.75 9.34
C ALA A 53 33.26 49.47 8.07
N SER A 54 34.34 50.27 8.15
CA SER A 54 34.88 51.02 7.00
C SER A 54 35.74 50.18 6.05
N ARG A 55 36.32 49.07 6.52
CA ARG A 55 37.09 48.13 5.69
C ARG A 55 36.21 47.10 4.96
N TRP A 56 35.00 46.82 5.46
CA TRP A 56 34.09 45.86 4.83
C TRP A 56 33.45 46.40 3.54
N HIS A 57 33.43 47.72 3.32
CA HIS A 57 32.93 48.33 2.09
C HIS A 57 33.92 48.33 0.91
N ALA A 58 35.20 48.00 1.12
CA ALA A 58 36.23 47.98 0.07
C ALA A 58 36.36 46.63 -0.68
N LEU A 59 35.69 45.57 -0.21
CA LEU A 59 35.76 44.22 -0.81
C LEU A 59 34.57 43.86 -1.71
N ARG A 60 33.69 44.83 -2.04
CA ARG A 60 32.48 44.60 -2.87
C ARG A 60 32.60 45.03 -4.34
N LYS A 61 33.80 45.28 -4.85
CA LYS A 61 34.05 45.47 -6.28
C LYS A 61 35.31 44.71 -6.70
N LEU A 62 35.12 43.50 -7.20
CA LEU A 62 35.93 42.85 -8.24
C LEU A 62 35.21 41.56 -8.65
N ARG A 63 34.40 41.64 -9.71
CA ARG A 63 33.89 40.48 -10.46
C ARG A 63 34.90 40.16 -11.55
N VAL A 64 35.49 38.96 -11.54
CA VAL A 64 36.01 38.30 -12.75
C VAL A 64 35.78 36.80 -12.61
N ALA A 65 35.10 36.21 -13.58
CA ALA A 65 34.78 34.78 -13.68
C ALA A 65 35.95 33.99 -14.31
N PRO A 66 36.16 32.72 -13.94
CA PRO A 66 36.92 31.78 -14.76
C PRO A 66 36.03 30.63 -15.28
N ARG A 67 36.18 30.34 -16.58
CA ARG A 67 35.61 29.19 -17.30
C ARG A 67 36.26 27.88 -16.82
N LEU A 68 35.45 26.81 -16.73
CA LEU A 68 35.88 25.43 -16.50
C LEU A 68 36.56 24.81 -17.74
N PRO A 69 37.46 23.85 -17.51
CA PRO A 69 37.49 22.60 -18.26
C PRO A 69 37.22 21.37 -17.36
N ALA A 70 36.62 20.34 -17.96
CA ALA A 70 36.21 19.10 -17.31
C ALA A 70 37.38 18.13 -17.08
N ASN A 71 37.23 17.29 -16.04
CA ASN A 71 38.05 16.14 -15.61
C ASN A 71 39.31 16.42 -14.76
N GLY A 72 39.21 16.13 -13.45
CA GLY A 72 40.33 16.03 -12.50
C GLY A 72 39.85 15.80 -11.05
N SER A 73 40.53 14.93 -10.30
CA SER A 73 40.14 14.46 -8.96
C SER A 73 40.44 15.46 -7.83
N PHE A 74 39.76 15.28 -6.69
CA PHE A 74 39.68 16.18 -5.52
C PHE A 74 40.99 16.46 -4.75
N SER A 75 42.15 15.90 -5.13
CA SER A 75 43.38 16.03 -4.33
C SER A 75 44.21 17.31 -4.58
N ARG A 76 43.72 18.26 -5.40
CA ARG A 76 44.43 19.53 -5.69
C ARG A 76 43.79 20.79 -5.12
N GLN A 77 42.66 20.71 -4.42
CA GLN A 77 42.00 21.89 -3.84
C GLN A 77 42.47 22.26 -2.42
N SER A 78 43.15 21.37 -1.68
CA SER A 78 43.68 21.66 -0.34
C SER A 78 45.01 22.42 -0.32
N LEU A 79 45.75 22.43 -1.44
CA LEU A 79 47.07 23.07 -1.54
C LEU A 79 47.01 24.58 -1.87
N ALA A 80 45.89 25.07 -2.40
CA ALA A 80 45.73 26.50 -2.72
C ALA A 80 45.45 27.38 -1.49
N TYR A 81 44.84 26.84 -0.43
CA TYR A 81 44.56 27.57 0.81
C TYR A 81 45.81 27.80 1.67
N VAL A 82 46.81 26.93 1.55
CA VAL A 82 48.06 26.99 2.33
C VAL A 82 49.08 27.94 1.72
N HIS A 83 49.06 28.13 0.39
CA HIS A 83 50.00 29.03 -0.31
C HIS A 83 49.63 30.52 -0.23
N ALA A 84 48.41 30.90 0.20
CA ALA A 84 48.02 32.30 0.37
C ALA A 84 48.40 32.90 1.74
N GLY A 85 48.59 32.07 2.78
CA GLY A 85 48.96 32.53 4.13
C GLY A 85 50.45 32.83 4.32
N THR A 86 51.31 32.29 3.44
CA THR A 86 52.77 32.36 3.56
C THR A 86 53.39 33.65 2.99
N GLN A 87 52.63 34.49 2.28
CA GLN A 87 53.12 35.78 1.77
C GLN A 87 52.79 36.99 2.65
N TYR A 88 51.96 36.85 3.70
CA TYR A 88 51.61 37.98 4.60
C TYR A 88 52.57 38.11 5.80
N ILE A 89 53.21 37.02 6.24
CA ILE A 89 54.11 37.01 7.40
C ILE A 89 55.56 37.41 7.04
N LYS A 90 55.93 37.34 5.75
CA LYS A 90 57.27 37.74 5.27
C LYS A 90 57.51 39.26 5.15
N GLN A 91 56.53 40.12 5.43
CA GLN A 91 56.67 41.57 5.29
C GLN A 91 56.63 42.40 6.59
N VAL A 92 56.59 41.79 7.79
CA VAL A 92 56.51 42.57 9.04
C VAL A 92 57.74 42.41 9.97
N SER A 93 58.70 41.54 9.66
CA SER A 93 59.89 41.36 10.52
C SER A 93 61.12 42.20 10.12
N GLY A 94 60.97 43.19 9.24
CA GLY A 94 62.09 43.98 8.69
C GLY A 94 62.48 45.24 9.45
N LEU A 95 61.88 45.55 10.61
CA LEU A 95 61.88 46.95 11.10
C LEU A 95 62.13 47.17 12.59
N LEU A 96 62.91 46.34 13.28
CA LEU A 96 63.45 46.71 14.60
C LEU A 96 64.73 45.94 14.93
N LYS A 97 65.86 46.41 14.38
CA LYS A 97 67.19 46.03 14.84
C LYS A 97 68.17 47.19 14.59
N ILE A 98 68.31 48.11 15.54
CA ILE A 98 69.45 49.04 15.60
C ILE A 98 69.83 49.34 17.06
N GLY A 99 71.09 49.05 17.40
CA GLY A 99 71.89 49.71 18.46
C GLY A 99 71.80 49.07 19.85
N VAL A 100 72.84 48.96 20.68
CA VAL A 100 74.27 49.35 20.65
C VAL A 100 75.01 48.44 21.66
N THR A 101 76.31 48.28 21.42
CA THR A 101 77.38 47.51 22.05
C THR A 101 77.86 47.90 23.47
N SER A 102 78.59 46.95 24.09
CA SER A 102 79.68 47.08 25.11
C SER A 102 79.25 47.03 26.59
N LEU A 103 79.97 46.45 27.57
CA LEU A 103 81.42 46.23 27.77
C LEU A 103 81.66 45.25 28.97
N ARG A 104 82.75 44.47 28.91
CA ARG A 104 83.68 43.97 29.97
C ARG A 104 83.25 43.04 31.14
N ASN A 105 83.94 41.89 31.15
CA ASN A 105 84.82 41.29 32.19
C ASN A 105 84.51 41.54 33.69
N SER A 106 84.33 40.46 34.47
CA SER A 106 85.35 39.95 35.43
C SER A 106 84.89 38.70 36.19
N SER A 107 85.90 37.94 36.60
CA SER A 107 85.97 36.66 37.29
C SER A 107 85.45 36.62 38.74
N SER A 108 84.96 35.46 39.21
CA SER A 108 85.69 34.64 40.19
C SER A 108 84.87 33.43 40.67
N SER A 109 85.61 32.36 40.95
CA SER A 109 85.24 31.06 41.48
C SER A 109 84.83 31.09 42.94
N TYR A 110 83.88 30.23 43.35
CA TYR A 110 83.95 29.48 44.61
C TYR A 110 83.15 28.17 44.50
N GLU A 111 83.76 27.08 44.96
CA GLU A 111 83.32 25.69 44.94
C GLU A 111 82.86 25.33 46.37
N VAL A 112 81.62 24.86 46.57
CA VAL A 112 81.20 24.21 47.84
C VAL A 112 80.08 23.17 47.57
N VAL A 113 80.41 21.90 47.87
CA VAL A 113 79.61 20.70 48.24
C VAL A 113 78.55 20.17 47.25
N GLN A 114 78.77 18.93 46.79
CA GLN A 114 78.01 18.23 45.75
C GLN A 114 76.97 17.29 46.38
N GLU A 115 75.69 17.67 46.34
CA GLU A 115 74.56 16.78 46.67
C GLU A 115 74.32 15.79 45.51
N THR A 116 74.28 14.49 45.81
CA THR A 116 74.05 13.44 44.81
C THR A 116 72.54 13.30 44.53
N TYR A 117 72.08 13.86 43.41
CA TYR A 117 70.71 13.72 42.91
C TYR A 117 70.60 12.55 41.94
N SER A 118 69.40 11.99 41.76
CA SER A 118 69.10 11.07 40.65
C SER A 118 67.96 11.62 39.80
N CYS A 119 67.98 11.36 38.49
CA CYS A 119 66.95 11.86 37.57
C CYS A 119 66.23 10.69 36.90
N VAL A 120 64.91 10.73 36.84
CA VAL A 120 64.09 9.78 36.06
C VAL A 120 63.54 10.53 34.84
N LEU A 121 63.92 10.08 33.65
CA LEU A 121 63.52 10.68 32.38
C LEU A 121 62.45 9.83 31.69
N ARG A 122 61.40 10.47 31.18
CA ARG A 122 60.35 9.83 30.38
C ARG A 122 59.71 10.80 29.40
N LEU A 123 59.17 10.28 28.30
CA LEU A 123 58.31 11.05 27.41
C LEU A 123 56.88 11.07 27.98
N LYS A 124 56.14 12.15 27.72
CA LYS A 124 54.75 12.26 28.16
C LYS A 124 53.83 11.25 27.47
N SER A 125 54.20 10.82 26.25
CA SER A 125 53.58 9.74 25.49
C SER A 125 53.84 8.32 26.04
N SER A 126 54.89 8.13 26.84
CA SER A 126 55.28 6.82 27.41
C SER A 126 54.59 6.51 28.75
N THR A 127 54.35 5.23 29.05
CA THR A 127 53.77 4.76 30.31
C THR A 127 54.72 4.98 31.50
N GLU A 128 54.19 5.16 32.72
CA GLU A 128 55.02 5.49 33.91
C GLU A 128 56.10 4.44 34.25
N GLU A 129 55.92 3.18 33.83
CA GLU A 129 56.87 2.08 34.06
C GLU A 129 58.14 2.16 33.19
N ASP A 130 58.18 3.00 32.15
CA ASP A 130 59.32 3.13 31.21
C ASP A 130 60.38 4.17 31.62
N GLY A 131 60.22 4.79 32.79
CA GLY A 131 61.13 5.83 33.29
C GLY A 131 62.59 5.36 33.41
N LYS A 132 63.52 6.09 32.76
CA LYS A 132 64.95 5.76 32.80
C LYS A 132 65.67 6.58 33.86
N ARG A 133 66.25 5.89 34.85
CA ARG A 133 67.04 6.51 35.90
C ARG A 133 68.45 6.83 35.39
N MET A 134 68.90 8.06 35.61
CA MET A 134 70.23 8.56 35.25
C MET A 134 70.85 9.34 36.40
N GLN A 135 72.18 9.26 36.53
CA GLN A 135 72.94 10.02 37.53
C GLN A 135 73.53 11.30 36.91
N PRO A 136 73.26 12.51 37.45
CA PRO A 136 73.84 13.76 36.97
C PRO A 136 75.38 13.75 37.03
N GLY A 137 76.04 14.06 35.91
CA GLY A 137 77.50 14.13 35.82
C GLY A 137 78.20 12.80 35.51
N SER A 138 77.44 11.69 35.40
CA SER A 138 77.95 10.36 35.01
C SER A 138 78.39 10.27 33.54
N GLY A 139 77.89 11.18 32.68
CA GLY A 139 78.09 11.11 31.24
C GLY A 139 77.19 10.06 30.55
N GLU A 140 76.26 9.42 31.28
CA GLU A 140 75.26 8.53 30.71
C GLU A 140 74.43 9.26 29.65
N THR A 141 74.14 8.55 28.56
CA THR A 141 73.31 9.06 27.46
C THR A 141 72.13 8.11 27.25
N HIS A 142 70.94 8.67 27.05
CA HIS A 142 69.77 7.89 26.68
C HIS A 142 69.11 8.44 25.42
N VAL A 143 68.52 7.55 24.63
CA VAL A 143 67.86 7.89 23.37
C VAL A 143 66.36 7.75 23.54
N PHE A 144 65.63 8.83 23.24
CA PHE A 144 64.16 8.85 23.27
C PHE A 144 63.62 9.08 21.85
N PHE A 145 62.42 8.55 21.59
CA PHE A 145 61.72 8.64 20.31
C PHE A 145 60.35 9.33 20.52
N PRO A 146 60.25 10.66 20.34
CA PRO A 146 58.99 11.38 20.54
C PRO A 146 58.00 11.10 19.39
N ASP A 147 56.72 10.93 19.73
CA ASP A 147 55.65 10.64 18.75
C ASP A 147 55.32 11.85 17.85
N SER A 148 55.56 13.07 18.34
CA SER A 148 55.35 14.31 17.59
C SER A 148 56.14 15.48 18.19
N LEU A 149 56.23 16.61 17.48
CA LEU A 149 56.83 17.85 17.98
C LEU A 149 56.10 18.44 19.21
N GLY A 150 54.86 18.01 19.47
CA GLY A 150 54.08 18.41 20.65
C GLY A 150 54.27 17.50 21.87
N ASP A 151 55.17 16.52 21.80
CA ASP A 151 55.54 15.68 22.94
C ASP A 151 56.49 16.43 23.90
N ASP A 152 56.41 16.10 25.19
CA ASP A 152 57.20 16.75 26.24
C ASP A 152 58.12 15.72 26.91
N LEU A 153 59.40 16.04 27.06
CA LEU A 153 60.28 15.27 27.94
C LEU A 153 60.07 15.72 29.39
N VAL A 154 59.73 14.75 30.22
CA VAL A 154 59.58 14.91 31.66
C VAL A 154 60.83 14.39 32.34
N VAL A 155 61.49 15.25 33.14
CA VAL A 155 62.60 14.85 34.00
C VAL A 155 62.22 15.07 35.46
N GLU A 156 62.08 14.00 36.21
CA GLU A 156 61.82 14.01 37.64
C GLU A 156 63.16 13.93 38.39
N VAL A 157 63.49 14.95 39.17
CA VAL A 157 64.71 15.00 39.98
C VAL A 157 64.38 14.51 41.37
N GLN A 158 65.13 13.52 41.86
CA GLN A 158 64.99 12.92 43.17
C GLN A 158 66.22 13.21 44.03
N ASP A 159 66.01 13.48 45.31
CA ASP A 159 67.09 13.65 46.29
C ASP A 159 67.78 12.31 46.61
N SER A 160 68.84 12.35 47.43
CA SER A 160 69.60 11.17 47.85
C SER A 160 68.79 10.15 48.67
N LYS A 161 67.56 10.48 49.07
CA LYS A 161 66.61 9.62 49.80
C LYS A 161 65.50 9.06 48.91
N GLY A 162 65.50 9.38 47.61
CA GLY A 162 64.49 8.93 46.63
C GLY A 162 63.21 9.75 46.62
N THR A 163 63.17 10.89 47.31
CA THR A 163 62.00 11.78 47.38
C THR A 163 62.04 12.77 46.22
N GLN A 164 60.90 13.07 45.60
CA GLN A 164 60.81 14.01 44.48
C GLN A 164 61.23 15.43 44.91
N PHE A 165 62.36 15.89 44.38
CA PHE A 165 62.91 17.23 44.61
C PHE A 165 62.21 18.27 43.72
N GLY A 166 61.90 17.90 42.49
CA GLY A 166 61.12 18.70 41.54
C GLY A 166 61.10 18.09 40.14
N ARG A 167 60.36 18.72 39.22
CA ARG A 167 60.11 18.25 37.85
C ARG A 167 60.53 19.29 36.83
N VAL A 168 61.09 18.83 35.73
CA VAL A 168 61.42 19.63 34.55
C VAL A 168 60.55 19.14 33.39
N LEU A 169 59.98 20.09 32.65
CA LEU A 169 59.26 19.86 31.40
C LEU A 169 60.03 20.52 30.27
N ALA A 170 60.56 19.72 29.36
CA ALA A 170 61.27 20.18 28.18
C ALA A 170 60.45 19.83 26.93
N GLN A 171 59.84 20.85 26.32
CA GLN A 171 59.01 20.66 25.12
C GLN A 171 59.89 20.38 23.91
N VAL A 172 59.58 19.33 23.15
CA VAL A 172 60.37 18.94 21.97
C VAL A 172 60.36 20.04 20.90
N ALA A 173 59.25 20.78 20.73
CA ALA A 173 59.18 21.93 19.83
C ALA A 173 60.21 23.03 20.13
N THR A 174 60.41 23.39 21.41
CA THR A 174 61.36 24.45 21.80
C THR A 174 62.83 24.03 21.64
N ILE A 175 63.07 22.73 21.55
CA ILE A 175 64.39 22.15 21.32
C ILE A 175 64.69 22.11 19.81
N ALA A 176 63.68 21.83 18.99
CA ALA A 176 63.80 21.77 17.54
C ALA A 176 64.09 23.14 16.88
N GLU A 177 63.60 24.25 17.44
CA GLU A 177 63.74 25.59 16.85
C GLU A 177 65.15 26.20 16.96
N ASP A 178 66.01 25.69 17.83
CA ASP A 178 67.15 26.45 18.32
C ASP A 178 68.42 25.57 18.49
N SER A 179 68.78 24.92 17.37
CA SER A 179 69.78 23.84 17.22
C SER A 179 71.24 24.20 17.48
N THR A 180 71.54 25.48 17.77
CA THR A 180 72.93 25.96 17.94
C THR A 180 73.49 25.76 19.35
N ASP A 181 72.63 25.59 20.37
CA ASP A 181 73.05 25.44 21.76
C ASP A 181 72.68 24.06 22.34
N LYS A 182 73.61 23.12 22.24
CA LYS A 182 73.45 21.70 22.66
C LYS A 182 73.39 21.51 24.19
N LEU A 183 73.64 22.55 24.98
CA LEU A 183 73.66 22.52 26.46
C LEU A 183 72.75 23.60 27.03
N ARG A 184 71.58 23.21 27.56
CA ARG A 184 70.58 24.16 28.08
C ARG A 184 70.32 23.96 29.56
N TRP A 185 70.11 25.08 30.27
CA TRP A 185 69.66 25.10 31.66
C TRP A 185 68.13 25.17 31.70
N TRP A 186 67.52 24.18 32.34
CA TRP A 186 66.08 24.09 32.53
C TRP A 186 65.70 24.36 33.98
N PRO A 187 64.73 25.23 34.27
CA PRO A 187 64.26 25.44 35.63
C PRO A 187 63.55 24.17 36.16
N ILE A 188 63.86 23.79 37.39
CA ILE A 188 63.20 22.71 38.12
C ILE A 188 62.06 23.33 38.92
N PHE A 189 60.84 22.79 38.77
CA PHE A 189 59.66 23.26 39.48
C PHE A 189 59.19 22.22 40.51
N ARG A 190 58.72 22.68 41.67
CA ARG A 190 58.06 21.81 42.66
C ARG A 190 56.55 21.81 42.43
N GLU A 191 55.95 20.66 42.20
CA GLU A 191 54.48 20.52 42.12
C GLU A 191 53.89 20.34 43.54
N PRO A 192 52.68 20.86 43.85
CA PRO A 192 51.72 21.53 42.95
C PRO A 192 51.89 23.06 42.80
N GLU A 193 52.75 23.70 43.61
CA GLU A 193 52.85 25.17 43.73
C GLU A 193 53.64 25.85 42.59
N HIS A 194 54.29 25.07 41.71
CA HIS A 194 55.10 25.54 40.56
C HIS A 194 56.21 26.53 40.96
N GLU A 195 56.76 26.41 42.17
CA GLU A 195 57.87 27.25 42.61
C GLU A 195 59.19 26.77 41.97
N PRO A 196 60.02 27.68 41.43
CA PRO A 196 61.32 27.33 40.87
C PRO A 196 62.30 26.99 42.01
N VAL A 197 62.68 25.72 42.10
CA VAL A 197 63.52 25.15 43.19
C VAL A 197 64.97 24.90 42.76
N GLY A 198 65.31 25.08 41.48
CA GLY A 198 66.69 24.93 41.00
C GLY A 198 66.80 24.99 39.47
N LYS A 199 67.97 24.66 38.93
CA LYS A 199 68.21 24.52 37.48
C LYS A 199 68.94 23.21 37.16
N LEU A 200 68.50 22.54 36.10
CA LEU A 200 69.04 21.29 35.56
C LEU A 200 69.74 21.57 34.22
N GLN A 201 70.99 21.14 34.06
CA GLN A 201 71.67 21.24 32.77
C GLN A 201 71.53 19.94 31.96
N LEU A 202 70.82 20.03 30.84
CA LEU A 202 70.63 18.93 29.90
C LEU A 202 71.48 19.18 28.65
N TYR A 203 72.27 18.16 28.26
CA TYR A 203 72.83 18.08 26.92
C TYR A 203 71.79 17.40 26.04
N ILE A 204 71.33 18.10 25.01
CA ILE A 204 70.27 17.63 24.12
C ILE A 204 70.79 17.75 22.70
N ASN A 205 70.91 16.62 22.02
CA ASN A 205 71.19 16.59 20.59
C ASN A 205 69.93 16.15 19.86
N TYR A 206 69.18 17.13 19.36
CA TYR A 206 68.01 16.90 18.52
C TYR A 206 68.48 16.77 17.08
N SER A 207 68.25 15.61 16.46
CA SER A 207 68.63 15.37 15.07
C SER A 207 67.40 15.04 14.22
N THR A 208 66.91 16.04 13.50
CA THR A 208 66.08 15.83 12.31
C THR A 208 67.00 15.62 11.12
N SER A 209 66.63 14.73 10.21
CA SER A 209 67.49 14.25 9.12
C SER A 209 67.78 15.27 8.01
N SER A 210 68.05 16.54 8.33
CA SER A 210 68.52 17.54 7.37
C SER A 210 69.69 18.35 7.92
N ASP A 211 70.77 17.67 8.30
CA ASP A 211 72.09 18.31 8.25
C ASP A 211 72.78 17.83 6.99
N ASP A 212 72.80 18.73 6.01
CA ASP A 212 73.47 18.60 4.71
C ASP A 212 74.96 18.39 4.96
N ASN A 213 75.43 17.14 4.91
CA ASN A 213 76.74 16.82 4.37
C ASN A 213 76.90 15.32 4.03
N SER A 214 76.88 15.07 2.72
CA SER A 214 77.54 13.97 2.00
C SER A 214 76.91 12.54 2.03
N HIS A 215 76.32 12.19 0.87
CA HIS A 215 76.22 10.86 0.24
C HIS A 215 75.47 9.70 0.94
N LEU A 216 74.14 9.65 0.78
CA LEU A 216 73.33 8.53 0.23
C LEU A 216 71.83 8.80 0.49
N LYS A 217 71.03 8.93 -0.58
CA LYS A 217 69.59 9.21 -0.54
C LYS A 217 68.76 7.98 -0.13
N TYR A 218 68.71 7.62 1.16
CA TYR A 218 67.68 6.70 1.65
C TYR A 218 67.29 7.08 3.09
N GLY A 219 66.07 7.61 3.27
CA GLY A 219 65.47 7.78 4.60
C GLY A 219 65.08 6.43 5.21
N SER A 220 65.01 6.35 6.54
CA SER A 220 64.48 5.16 7.23
C SER A 220 63.00 4.98 6.93
N VAL A 221 62.62 3.85 6.34
CA VAL A 221 61.21 3.49 6.10
C VAL A 221 60.80 2.53 7.21
N ALA A 222 59.71 2.83 7.92
CA ALA A 222 59.13 1.89 8.89
C ALA A 222 58.73 0.58 8.19
N GLU A 223 58.86 -0.56 8.87
CA GLU A 223 58.64 -1.89 8.31
C GLU A 223 57.24 -2.05 7.73
N THR A 224 56.24 -1.43 8.37
CA THR A 224 54.85 -1.37 7.90
C THR A 224 54.69 -0.52 6.62
N VAL A 225 55.39 0.61 6.51
CA VAL A 225 55.39 1.45 5.31
C VAL A 225 56.12 0.76 4.16
N ALA A 226 57.19 0.02 4.44
CA ALA A 226 57.87 -0.77 3.44
C ALA A 226 56.98 -1.92 2.95
N TYR A 227 56.27 -2.59 3.85
CA TYR A 227 55.27 -3.60 3.50
C TYR A 227 54.16 -3.02 2.62
N ASP A 228 53.60 -1.86 2.98
CA ASP A 228 52.58 -1.16 2.21
C ASP A 228 53.01 -0.90 0.75
N LEU A 229 54.26 -0.45 0.57
CA LEU A 229 54.81 -0.20 -0.77
C LEU A 229 54.93 -1.50 -1.59
N VAL A 230 55.41 -2.59 -0.97
CA VAL A 230 55.50 -3.90 -1.64
C VAL A 230 54.10 -4.41 -2.00
N LEU A 231 53.12 -4.22 -1.12
CA LEU A 231 51.73 -4.59 -1.34
C LEU A 231 51.10 -3.80 -2.48
N GLU A 232 51.29 -2.48 -2.49
CA GLU A 232 50.78 -1.60 -3.54
C GLU A 232 51.38 -1.95 -4.92
N VAL A 233 52.67 -2.24 -4.97
CA VAL A 233 53.33 -2.68 -6.21
C VAL A 233 52.80 -4.05 -6.66
N ALA A 234 52.65 -5.00 -5.75
CA ALA A 234 52.06 -6.30 -6.05
C ALA A 234 50.66 -6.17 -6.66
N MET A 235 49.81 -5.33 -6.07
CA MET A 235 48.46 -5.06 -6.57
C MET A 235 48.46 -4.41 -7.96
N LYS A 236 49.33 -3.41 -8.19
CA LYS A 236 49.45 -2.75 -9.50
C LYS A 236 49.91 -3.71 -10.59
N VAL A 237 50.91 -4.54 -10.31
CA VAL A 237 51.44 -5.51 -11.27
C VAL A 237 50.42 -6.60 -11.60
N GLN A 238 49.66 -7.05 -10.60
CA GLN A 238 48.62 -8.07 -10.79
C GLN A 238 47.27 -7.52 -11.27
N ARG A 239 47.19 -6.21 -11.58
CA ARG A 239 45.95 -5.53 -12.01
C ARG A 239 44.79 -5.82 -11.04
N PHE A 240 45.03 -5.52 -9.78
CA PHE A 240 44.01 -5.57 -8.74
C PHE A 240 42.87 -4.60 -9.08
N GLN A 241 41.66 -5.13 -9.23
CA GLN A 241 40.45 -4.39 -9.63
C GLN A 241 39.20 -5.15 -9.17
N GLN A 242 38.00 -4.61 -9.42
CA GLN A 242 36.74 -5.32 -9.16
C GLN A 242 36.80 -6.73 -9.79
N ARG A 243 36.39 -7.78 -9.05
CA ARG A 243 36.46 -9.22 -9.42
C ARG A 243 37.85 -9.87 -9.48
N ASN A 244 38.94 -9.10 -9.36
CA ASN A 244 40.31 -9.64 -9.26
C ASN A 244 40.93 -9.24 -7.92
N LEU A 245 40.43 -9.87 -6.86
CA LEU A 245 40.72 -9.49 -5.47
C LEU A 245 41.78 -10.36 -4.79
N HIS A 246 42.52 -11.18 -5.53
CA HIS A 246 43.47 -12.14 -4.96
C HIS A 246 44.87 -11.91 -5.51
N LEU A 247 45.86 -12.00 -4.62
CA LEU A 247 47.27 -12.01 -4.99
C LEU A 247 47.76 -13.44 -5.17
N TYR A 248 48.49 -13.70 -6.26
CA TYR A 248 49.00 -15.04 -6.59
C TYR A 248 50.51 -15.05 -6.84
N GLY A 249 51.11 -16.24 -6.81
CA GLY A 249 52.48 -16.48 -7.27
C GLY A 249 53.56 -15.80 -6.42
N SER A 250 54.60 -15.30 -7.10
CA SER A 250 55.82 -14.75 -6.48
C SER A 250 55.56 -13.55 -5.58
N TRP A 251 54.54 -12.74 -5.85
CA TRP A 251 54.19 -11.58 -5.01
C TRP A 251 53.52 -11.98 -3.70
N LYS A 252 52.64 -12.99 -3.70
CA LYS A 252 52.05 -13.52 -2.46
C LYS A 252 53.13 -14.14 -1.57
N TRP A 253 54.05 -14.89 -2.17
CA TRP A 253 55.21 -15.43 -1.46
C TRP A 253 56.07 -14.30 -0.89
N LEU A 254 56.43 -13.30 -1.69
CA LEU A 254 57.26 -12.17 -1.26
C LEU A 254 56.66 -11.41 -0.08
N LEU A 255 55.36 -11.11 -0.11
CA LEU A 255 54.67 -10.43 0.99
C LEU A 255 54.68 -11.27 2.28
N THR A 256 54.50 -12.59 2.14
CA THR A 256 54.51 -13.53 3.28
C THR A 256 55.90 -13.59 3.93
N GLU A 257 56.94 -13.76 3.14
CA GLU A 257 58.33 -13.80 3.61
C GLU A 257 58.76 -12.44 4.16
N PHE A 258 58.36 -11.34 3.53
CA PHE A 258 58.66 -9.99 4.00
C PHE A 258 58.05 -9.75 5.38
N ALA A 259 56.76 -10.07 5.57
CA ALA A 259 56.09 -9.90 6.85
C ALA A 259 56.75 -10.75 7.95
N SER A 260 57.09 -12.01 7.64
CA SER A 260 57.76 -12.91 8.59
C SER A 260 59.17 -12.45 8.94
N TYR A 261 59.95 -11.98 7.96
CA TYR A 261 61.34 -11.57 8.16
C TYR A 261 61.46 -10.25 8.94
N TYR A 262 60.59 -9.29 8.65
CA TYR A 262 60.60 -7.96 9.27
C TYR A 262 59.65 -7.82 10.45
N GLY A 263 58.96 -8.89 10.86
CA GLY A 263 58.11 -8.91 12.06
C GLY A 263 56.82 -8.08 11.93
N VAL A 264 56.28 -7.92 10.72
CA VAL A 264 54.99 -7.24 10.52
C VAL A 264 53.86 -8.14 11.02
N SER A 265 53.02 -7.62 11.92
CA SER A 265 51.88 -8.35 12.50
C SER A 265 50.97 -8.93 11.42
N ASP A 266 50.60 -10.21 11.56
CA ASP A 266 49.61 -10.87 10.68
C ASP A 266 48.28 -10.09 10.63
N VAL A 267 47.86 -9.49 11.76
CA VAL A 267 46.66 -8.64 11.81
C VAL A 267 46.83 -7.39 10.96
N TYR A 268 47.98 -6.72 11.05
CA TYR A 268 48.29 -5.56 10.24
C TYR A 268 48.28 -5.90 8.74
N THR A 269 48.92 -7.01 8.34
CA THR A 269 48.96 -7.42 6.93
C THR A 269 47.56 -7.67 6.36
N LYS A 270 46.68 -8.32 7.14
CA LYS A 270 45.28 -8.60 6.77
C LYS A 270 44.42 -7.35 6.73
N LEU A 271 44.50 -6.49 7.75
CA LEU A 271 43.77 -5.21 7.79
C LEU A 271 44.19 -4.29 6.65
N ARG A 272 45.49 -4.25 6.35
CA ARG A 272 45.99 -3.43 5.25
C ARG A 272 45.50 -3.95 3.91
N TYR A 273 45.59 -5.26 3.69
CA TYR A 273 45.04 -5.88 2.49
C TYR A 273 43.54 -5.63 2.35
N LEU A 274 42.80 -5.78 3.45
CA LEU A 274 41.37 -5.53 3.50
C LEU A 274 41.02 -4.07 3.16
N SER A 275 41.80 -3.08 3.62
CA SER A 275 41.56 -1.67 3.25
C SER A 275 41.59 -1.44 1.73
N TYR A 276 42.51 -2.08 1.01
CA TYR A 276 42.56 -2.03 -0.45
C TYR A 276 41.43 -2.82 -1.11
N VAL A 277 41.03 -3.96 -0.54
CA VAL A 277 39.85 -4.71 -1.03
C VAL A 277 38.61 -3.83 -0.93
N MET A 278 38.43 -3.11 0.17
CA MET A 278 37.28 -2.25 0.40
C MET A 278 37.22 -1.03 -0.54
N ASP A 279 38.36 -0.51 -1.01
CA ASP A 279 38.41 0.57 -2.02
C ASP A 279 37.79 0.19 -3.37
N VAL A 280 37.75 -1.12 -3.69
CA VAL A 280 37.18 -1.65 -4.94
C VAL A 280 36.04 -2.65 -4.69
N ALA A 281 35.56 -2.75 -3.45
CA ALA A 281 34.63 -3.79 -3.07
C ALA A 281 33.25 -3.57 -3.72
N THR A 282 32.64 -4.67 -4.12
CA THR A 282 31.35 -4.72 -4.79
C THR A 282 30.45 -5.72 -4.07
N PRO A 283 29.11 -5.58 -4.13
CA PRO A 283 28.15 -6.46 -3.46
C PRO A 283 28.04 -7.81 -4.18
N THR A 284 29.13 -8.59 -4.13
CA THR A 284 29.34 -9.83 -4.88
C THR A 284 29.82 -10.94 -3.95
N ALA A 285 29.44 -12.19 -4.23
CA ALA A 285 29.75 -13.30 -3.34
C ALA A 285 31.26 -13.50 -3.13
N ASP A 286 32.05 -13.36 -4.19
CA ASP A 286 33.51 -13.49 -4.15
C ASP A 286 34.15 -12.40 -3.28
N CYS A 287 33.69 -11.16 -3.39
CA CYS A 287 34.18 -10.05 -2.58
C CYS A 287 33.82 -10.20 -1.10
N LEU A 288 32.54 -10.48 -0.80
CA LEU A 288 32.06 -10.55 0.58
C LEU A 288 32.64 -11.75 1.33
N THR A 289 32.84 -12.88 0.65
CA THR A 289 33.51 -14.05 1.24
C THR A 289 34.95 -13.73 1.61
N LEU A 290 35.70 -13.07 0.71
CA LEU A 290 37.07 -12.64 0.99
C LEU A 290 37.14 -11.65 2.16
N VAL A 291 36.23 -10.68 2.22
CA VAL A 291 36.13 -9.73 3.33
C VAL A 291 35.91 -10.46 4.65
N HIS A 292 34.98 -11.43 4.68
CA HIS A 292 34.72 -12.25 5.86
C HIS A 292 35.96 -13.05 6.28
N GLU A 293 36.66 -13.70 5.34
CA GLU A 293 37.88 -14.47 5.62
C GLU A 293 39.01 -13.63 6.22
N LEU A 294 39.18 -12.39 5.74
CA LEU A 294 40.21 -11.47 6.24
C LEU A 294 39.85 -10.89 7.61
N LEU A 295 38.57 -10.64 7.86
CA LEU A 295 38.08 -9.95 9.06
C LEU A 295 37.89 -10.90 10.26
N MET A 296 37.41 -12.13 10.03
CA MET A 296 37.15 -13.14 11.06
C MET A 296 38.33 -13.34 12.05
N PRO A 297 39.58 -13.60 11.60
CA PRO A 297 40.70 -13.79 12.51
C PRO A 297 41.08 -12.51 13.27
N VAL A 298 40.85 -11.33 12.70
CA VAL A 298 41.15 -10.03 13.32
C VAL A 298 40.19 -9.77 14.49
N ILE A 299 38.90 -10.00 14.30
CA ILE A 299 37.88 -9.81 15.33
C ILE A 299 38.07 -10.79 16.49
N MET A 300 38.32 -12.07 16.18
CA MET A 300 38.57 -13.10 17.22
C MET A 300 39.78 -12.75 18.10
N LYS A 301 40.85 -12.21 17.50
CA LYS A 301 42.05 -11.80 18.24
C LYS A 301 41.82 -10.55 19.09
N GLY A 302 41.03 -9.60 18.61
CA GLY A 302 40.65 -8.40 19.38
C GLY A 302 39.76 -8.67 20.59
N HIS A 303 39.05 -9.80 20.64
CA HIS A 303 38.25 -10.23 21.80
C HIS A 303 39.09 -10.92 22.89
N SER A 304 40.30 -11.36 22.56
CA SER A 304 41.29 -11.91 23.48
C SER A 304 42.23 -10.80 24.00
N LYS A 305 42.83 -10.97 25.18
CA LYS A 305 43.63 -9.95 25.92
C LYS A 305 44.86 -9.34 25.19
N SER A 306 45.03 -9.54 23.88
CA SER A 306 45.97 -8.79 23.04
C SER A 306 45.25 -7.58 22.43
N THR A 307 45.38 -6.42 23.08
CA THR A 307 44.88 -5.15 22.56
C THR A 307 45.54 -4.88 21.20
N LEU A 308 44.74 -4.72 20.15
CA LEU A 308 45.21 -4.28 18.83
C LEU A 308 46.03 -2.99 18.97
N SER A 309 47.06 -2.81 18.14
CA SER A 309 47.81 -1.55 18.12
C SER A 309 46.91 -0.37 17.72
N HIS A 310 47.30 0.86 18.07
CA HIS A 310 46.54 2.06 17.69
C HIS A 310 46.36 2.16 16.16
N GLN A 311 47.38 1.80 15.39
CA GLN A 311 47.32 1.81 13.93
C GLN A 311 46.35 0.74 13.38
N GLU A 312 46.39 -0.48 13.93
CA GLU A 312 45.44 -1.55 13.55
C GLU A 312 44.00 -1.16 13.91
N ASN A 313 43.76 -0.57 15.09
CA ASN A 313 42.42 -0.09 15.48
C ASN A 313 41.90 1.01 14.55
N ARG A 314 42.78 1.92 14.11
CA ARG A 314 42.37 2.97 13.17
C ARG A 314 41.95 2.39 11.83
N ILE A 315 42.76 1.49 11.26
CA ILE A 315 42.45 0.83 9.98
C ILE A 315 41.18 -0.03 10.13
N LEU A 316 41.03 -0.76 11.22
CA LEU A 316 39.83 -1.58 11.48
C LEU A 316 38.57 -0.71 11.58
N GLY A 317 38.63 0.45 12.23
CA GLY A 317 37.51 1.40 12.29
C GLY A 317 37.10 1.91 10.92
N GLU A 318 38.06 2.44 10.14
CA GLU A 318 37.83 2.92 8.77
C GLU A 318 37.24 1.82 7.86
N THR A 319 37.80 0.60 7.97
CA THR A 319 37.36 -0.56 7.20
C THR A 319 35.96 -1.02 7.61
N LYS A 320 35.64 -1.00 8.91
CA LYS A 320 34.31 -1.37 9.42
C LYS A 320 33.24 -0.45 8.83
N ASP A 321 33.48 0.86 8.80
CA ASP A 321 32.55 1.83 8.22
C ASP A 321 32.31 1.56 6.72
N GLN A 322 33.36 1.19 5.97
CA GLN A 322 33.23 0.79 4.56
C GLN A 322 32.45 -0.53 4.40
N ILE A 323 32.66 -1.49 5.30
CA ILE A 323 31.92 -2.77 5.29
C ILE A 323 30.44 -2.53 5.57
N GLU A 324 30.09 -1.67 6.54
CA GLU A 324 28.70 -1.30 6.82
C GLU A 324 28.02 -0.68 5.58
N GLN A 325 28.75 0.17 4.84
CA GLN A 325 28.22 0.76 3.60
C GLN A 325 27.91 -0.32 2.55
N ILE A 326 28.79 -1.31 2.37
CA ILE A 326 28.54 -2.40 1.42
C ILE A 326 27.42 -3.32 1.90
N LEU A 327 27.36 -3.65 3.19
CA LEU A 327 26.25 -4.43 3.75
C LEU A 327 24.91 -3.72 3.55
N SER A 328 24.85 -2.41 3.79
CA SER A 328 23.66 -1.61 3.49
C SER A 328 23.28 -1.70 2.02
N LEU A 329 24.26 -1.61 1.11
CA LEU A 329 24.02 -1.71 -0.33
C LEU A 329 23.51 -3.09 -0.74
N VAL A 330 24.04 -4.17 -0.15
CA VAL A 330 23.60 -5.54 -0.40
C VAL A 330 22.16 -5.74 0.06
N PHE A 331 21.87 -5.45 1.33
CA PHE A 331 20.55 -5.70 1.92
C PHE A 331 19.47 -4.78 1.34
N GLU A 332 19.78 -3.52 1.03
CA GLU A 332 18.82 -2.61 0.38
C GLU A 332 18.52 -2.98 -1.08
N ASN A 333 19.32 -3.86 -1.69
CA ASN A 333 19.18 -4.26 -3.09
C ASN A 333 19.12 -5.78 -3.29
N TYR A 334 18.77 -6.57 -2.28
CA TYR A 334 18.87 -8.04 -2.31
C TYR A 334 18.22 -8.74 -3.53
N LYS A 335 17.12 -8.21 -4.08
CA LYS A 335 16.48 -8.73 -5.32
C LYS A 335 17.11 -8.25 -6.63
N SER A 336 18.03 -7.31 -6.57
CA SER A 336 18.69 -6.67 -7.72
C SER A 336 20.20 -6.96 -7.77
N LEU A 337 20.69 -7.86 -6.92
CA LEU A 337 22.08 -8.28 -6.91
C LEU A 337 22.37 -9.16 -8.13
N ASP A 338 23.51 -8.93 -8.77
CA ASP A 338 23.87 -9.61 -10.01
C ASP A 338 25.38 -9.92 -10.04
N GLU A 339 25.69 -11.22 -10.08
CA GLU A 339 27.06 -11.72 -10.16
C GLU A 339 27.71 -11.53 -11.53
N SER A 340 26.94 -11.23 -12.57
CA SER A 340 27.48 -10.93 -13.91
C SER A 340 27.82 -9.44 -14.10
N SER A 341 27.28 -8.57 -13.23
CA SER A 341 27.54 -7.13 -13.27
C SER A 341 28.87 -6.78 -12.62
N LEU A 342 29.59 -5.81 -13.22
CA LEU A 342 30.82 -5.26 -12.63
C LEU A 342 30.55 -4.47 -11.34
N SER A 343 29.36 -3.89 -11.20
CA SER A 343 28.94 -3.16 -10.00
C SER A 343 28.34 -4.07 -8.93
N GLY A 344 28.10 -5.35 -9.23
CA GLY A 344 27.37 -6.29 -8.39
C GLY A 344 25.85 -6.03 -8.31
N ILE A 345 25.35 -5.00 -9.02
CA ILE A 345 23.94 -4.62 -9.04
C ILE A 345 23.46 -4.60 -10.50
N MET A 346 22.23 -5.05 -10.70
CA MET A 346 21.57 -5.04 -11.99
C MET A 346 21.22 -3.60 -12.43
N ASP A 347 21.63 -3.22 -13.63
CA ASP A 347 21.41 -1.87 -14.20
C ASP A 347 19.97 -1.65 -14.69
N VAL A 348 19.29 -2.72 -15.13
CA VAL A 348 17.92 -2.66 -15.67
C VAL A 348 16.94 -3.27 -14.68
N PHE A 349 15.82 -2.58 -14.42
CA PHE A 349 14.78 -3.13 -13.57
C PHE A 349 14.14 -4.36 -14.23
N LYS A 350 14.17 -5.50 -13.52
CA LYS A 350 13.53 -6.75 -13.93
C LYS A 350 12.68 -7.31 -12.78
N PRO A 351 11.63 -8.09 -13.10
CA PRO A 351 10.94 -8.91 -12.11
C PRO A 351 11.95 -9.81 -11.38
N ALA A 352 11.78 -9.96 -10.06
CA ALA A 352 12.65 -10.82 -9.29
C ALA A 352 12.40 -12.29 -9.64
N THR A 353 13.46 -13.10 -9.64
CA THR A 353 13.48 -14.50 -10.07
C THR A 353 13.18 -15.51 -8.96
N GLY A 354 12.82 -15.05 -7.75
CA GLY A 354 12.50 -15.91 -6.60
C GLY A 354 13.71 -16.60 -5.94
N LEU A 355 14.88 -16.56 -6.57
CA LEU A 355 16.13 -17.12 -6.07
C LEU A 355 16.90 -16.09 -5.24
N ALA A 356 17.47 -16.52 -4.11
CA ALA A 356 18.36 -15.66 -3.35
C ALA A 356 19.68 -15.46 -4.10
N ALA A 357 20.14 -14.21 -4.15
CA ALA A 357 21.40 -13.91 -4.80
C ALA A 357 22.58 -14.54 -4.03
N PRO A 358 23.61 -15.06 -4.72
CA PRO A 358 24.76 -15.69 -4.07
C PRO A 358 25.48 -14.79 -3.04
N ALA A 359 25.48 -13.47 -3.27
CA ALA A 359 26.06 -12.49 -2.36
C ALA A 359 25.32 -12.33 -1.01
N LEU A 360 24.06 -12.78 -0.91
CA LEU A 360 23.23 -12.58 0.29
C LEU A 360 23.71 -13.42 1.48
N GLU A 361 24.11 -14.68 1.26
CA GLU A 361 24.60 -15.56 2.33
C GLU A 361 25.92 -15.06 2.95
N PRO A 362 26.97 -14.72 2.17
CA PRO A 362 28.18 -14.09 2.70
C PRO A 362 27.90 -12.78 3.46
N ALA A 363 26.93 -11.97 2.99
CA ALA A 363 26.56 -10.74 3.67
C ALA A 363 25.93 -10.99 5.05
N VAL A 364 25.05 -11.98 5.18
CA VAL A 364 24.47 -12.36 6.48
C VAL A 364 25.54 -12.86 7.45
N LYS A 365 26.50 -13.67 6.97
CA LYS A 365 27.64 -14.13 7.78
C LYS A 365 28.50 -12.97 8.25
N LEU A 366 28.82 -12.04 7.35
CA LEU A 366 29.62 -10.85 7.66
C LEU A 366 28.89 -9.89 8.63
N TYR A 367 27.58 -9.72 8.47
CA TYR A 367 26.75 -8.94 9.40
C TYR A 367 26.76 -9.55 10.81
N SER A 368 26.62 -10.89 10.89
CA SER A 368 26.63 -11.64 12.15
C SER A 368 28.00 -11.65 12.85
N LEU A 369 29.07 -11.42 12.09
CA LEU A 369 30.42 -11.27 12.63
C LEU A 369 30.64 -9.87 13.23
N LEU A 370 30.04 -8.84 12.64
CA LEU A 370 30.21 -7.44 13.06
C LEU A 370 29.25 -7.00 14.17
N HIS A 371 28.09 -7.66 14.27
CA HIS A 371 27.01 -7.30 15.18
C HIS A 371 26.61 -8.48 16.06
N ASP A 372 26.22 -8.17 17.29
CA ASP A 372 25.50 -9.12 18.12
C ASP A 372 24.07 -9.29 17.59
N VAL A 373 23.82 -10.41 16.93
CA VAL A 373 22.53 -10.76 16.31
C VAL A 373 21.41 -10.93 17.36
N LEU A 374 21.76 -11.09 18.63
CA LEU A 374 20.79 -11.12 19.73
C LEU A 374 20.42 -9.72 20.24
N SER A 375 21.19 -8.68 19.88
CA SER A 375 20.89 -7.31 20.27
C SER A 375 19.67 -6.76 19.49
N PRO A 376 18.73 -6.09 20.16
CA PRO A 376 17.56 -5.53 19.50
C PRO A 376 17.94 -4.43 18.50
N GLU A 377 19.05 -3.71 18.72
CA GLU A 377 19.56 -2.70 17.80
C GLU A 377 20.00 -3.31 16.47
N ALA A 378 20.77 -4.41 16.49
CA ALA A 378 21.19 -5.09 15.27
C ALA A 378 20.02 -5.72 14.52
N GLN A 379 19.11 -6.39 15.24
CA GLN A 379 17.91 -6.96 14.62
C GLN A 379 17.07 -5.88 13.92
N LYS A 380 16.87 -4.74 14.58
CA LYS A 380 16.12 -3.61 14.03
C LYS A 380 16.83 -3.00 12.81
N ASN A 381 18.15 -2.84 12.86
CA ASN A 381 18.93 -2.31 11.75
C ASN A 381 18.85 -3.20 10.51
N LEU A 382 19.00 -4.53 10.68
CA LEU A 382 18.89 -5.46 9.57
C LEU A 382 17.49 -5.46 8.97
N CYS A 383 16.44 -5.48 9.82
CA CYS A 383 15.06 -5.29 9.36
C CYS A 383 14.88 -3.96 8.60
N HIS A 384 15.51 -2.87 9.04
CA HIS A 384 15.41 -1.58 8.37
C HIS A 384 15.94 -1.62 6.93
N TYR A 385 17.05 -2.32 6.66
CA TYR A 385 17.57 -2.47 5.30
C TYR A 385 16.57 -3.19 4.37
N PHE A 386 15.96 -4.28 4.82
CA PHE A 386 14.93 -4.98 4.04
C PHE A 386 13.67 -4.13 3.85
N GLN A 387 13.27 -3.33 4.85
CA GLN A 387 12.19 -2.36 4.68
C GLN A 387 12.54 -1.28 3.66
N ALA A 388 13.78 -0.76 3.67
CA ALA A 388 14.24 0.21 2.70
C ALA A 388 14.27 -0.37 1.27
N ALA A 389 14.69 -1.63 1.13
CA ALA A 389 14.63 -2.38 -0.13
C ALA A 389 13.20 -2.50 -0.66
N ALA A 390 12.26 -2.95 0.18
CA ALA A 390 10.85 -3.10 -0.18
C ALA A 390 10.24 -1.75 -0.61
N ARG A 391 10.49 -0.66 0.14
CA ARG A 391 10.07 0.70 -0.24
C ARG A 391 10.68 1.15 -1.55
N LYS A 392 11.96 0.88 -1.79
CA LYS A 392 12.66 1.23 -3.03
C LYS A 392 12.04 0.53 -4.24
N ARG A 393 11.72 -0.77 -4.12
CA ARG A 393 11.03 -1.53 -5.18
C ARG A 393 9.58 -1.08 -5.37
N SER A 394 8.84 -0.85 -4.28
CA SER A 394 7.48 -0.33 -4.31
C SER A 394 7.42 0.99 -5.10
N ARG A 395 8.27 1.98 -4.75
CA ARG A 395 8.35 3.26 -5.47
C ARG A 395 8.59 3.13 -6.97
N ARG A 396 9.38 2.14 -7.41
CA ARG A 396 9.61 1.90 -8.85
C ARG A 396 8.35 1.41 -9.56
N HIS A 397 7.66 0.42 -8.98
CA HIS A 397 6.38 -0.07 -9.52
C HIS A 397 5.30 1.03 -9.52
N LEU A 398 5.26 1.83 -8.47
CA LEU A 398 4.31 2.94 -8.35
C LEU A 398 4.55 4.02 -9.42
N ALA A 399 5.80 4.32 -9.76
CA ALA A 399 6.15 5.36 -10.73
C ALA A 399 5.50 5.16 -12.11
N GLU A 400 5.24 3.91 -12.51
CA GLU A 400 4.57 3.58 -13.78
C GLU A 400 3.10 4.06 -13.83
N THR A 401 2.51 4.37 -12.68
CA THR A 401 1.10 4.81 -12.54
C THR A 401 0.96 6.26 -12.06
N ASP A 402 2.07 6.99 -11.90
CA ASP A 402 2.05 8.38 -11.41
C ASP A 402 1.32 9.34 -12.38
N GLU A 403 1.28 8.99 -13.68
CA GLU A 403 0.56 9.74 -14.71
C GLU A 403 -0.95 9.87 -14.44
N PHE A 404 -1.54 8.95 -13.66
CA PHE A 404 -2.98 8.92 -13.37
C PHE A 404 -3.38 9.63 -12.08
N ILE A 405 -2.40 10.11 -11.29
CA ILE A 405 -2.64 10.67 -9.95
C ILE A 405 -2.24 12.14 -9.88
N THR A 406 -1.26 12.55 -10.70
CA THR A 406 -0.66 13.89 -10.64
C THR A 406 -1.41 14.96 -11.44
N THR A 407 -2.43 14.60 -12.21
CA THR A 407 -3.19 15.54 -13.03
C THR A 407 -4.26 16.28 -12.23
N ASN A 408 -3.89 17.42 -11.65
CA ASN A 408 -4.80 18.43 -11.11
C ASN A 408 -5.39 19.37 -12.20
N ASN A 409 -5.33 19.03 -13.48
CA ASN A 409 -5.96 19.79 -14.57
C ASN A 409 -6.79 18.84 -15.46
N GLU A 410 -8.10 19.10 -15.56
CA GLU A 410 -9.02 18.46 -16.54
C GLU A 410 -8.55 18.63 -18.00
N PRO A 411 -9.06 17.87 -19.01
CA PRO A 411 -9.83 16.63 -19.03
C PRO A 411 -9.28 15.65 -20.11
N ASN A 412 -8.16 14.96 -19.85
CA ASN A 412 -7.71 13.89 -20.78
C ASN A 412 -8.39 12.53 -20.53
N PHE A 413 -9.25 12.42 -19.50
CA PHE A 413 -10.00 11.19 -19.15
C PHE A 413 -11.41 11.10 -19.76
N LEU A 414 -11.77 12.00 -20.67
CA LEU A 414 -13.02 11.93 -21.43
C LEU A 414 -13.03 10.79 -22.47
N ASP A 415 -11.86 10.23 -22.80
CA ASP A 415 -11.76 9.07 -23.69
C ASP A 415 -11.96 7.76 -22.90
N PRO A 416 -13.02 6.97 -23.19
CA PRO A 416 -13.25 5.67 -22.58
C PRO A 416 -12.05 4.71 -22.71
N VAL A 417 -11.24 4.85 -23.77
CA VAL A 417 -10.06 4.01 -24.01
C VAL A 417 -8.94 4.34 -23.05
N ALA A 418 -8.69 5.64 -22.79
CA ALA A 418 -7.71 6.09 -21.82
C ALA A 418 -8.07 5.63 -20.40
N MET A 419 -9.34 5.72 -20.02
CA MET A 419 -9.82 5.23 -18.73
C MET A 419 -9.67 3.71 -18.62
N SER A 420 -10.08 2.93 -19.63
CA SER A 420 -9.87 1.48 -19.66
C SER A 420 -8.40 1.10 -19.47
N THR A 421 -7.50 1.80 -20.14
CA THR A 421 -6.05 1.56 -20.03
C THR A 421 -5.52 1.87 -18.63
N ALA A 422 -6.01 2.93 -17.99
CA ALA A 422 -5.62 3.29 -16.63
C ALA A 422 -6.01 2.18 -15.61
N TYR A 423 -7.23 1.65 -15.73
CA TYR A 423 -7.69 0.53 -14.89
C TYR A 423 -6.90 -0.76 -15.13
N GLN A 424 -6.54 -1.06 -16.38
CA GLN A 424 -5.69 -2.22 -16.71
C GLN A 424 -4.26 -2.07 -16.17
N LYS A 425 -3.68 -0.87 -16.22
CA LYS A 425 -2.37 -0.60 -15.60
C LYS A 425 -2.44 -0.73 -14.08
N MET A 426 -3.49 -0.25 -13.44
CA MET A 426 -3.70 -0.43 -12.00
C MET A 426 -3.87 -1.91 -11.62
N THR A 427 -4.57 -2.68 -12.46
CA THR A 427 -4.70 -4.14 -12.30
C THR A 427 -3.33 -4.83 -12.42
N SER A 428 -2.52 -4.42 -13.39
CA SER A 428 -1.14 -4.92 -13.56
C SER A 428 -0.27 -4.58 -12.36
N LEU A 429 -0.43 -3.38 -11.77
CA LEU A 429 0.27 -3.00 -10.54
C LEU A 429 -0.08 -3.92 -9.36
N CYS A 430 -1.36 -4.26 -9.16
CA CYS A 430 -1.77 -5.23 -8.14
C CYS A 430 -1.05 -6.57 -8.32
N MET A 431 -0.98 -7.07 -9.56
CA MET A 431 -0.31 -8.33 -9.90
C MET A 431 1.21 -8.25 -9.73
N ASN A 432 1.84 -7.13 -10.11
CA ASN A 432 3.27 -6.92 -9.91
C ASN A 432 3.64 -6.91 -8.43
N ILE A 433 2.87 -6.19 -7.60
CA ILE A 433 3.10 -6.16 -6.15
C ILE A 433 2.81 -7.51 -5.51
N LYS A 434 1.78 -8.24 -5.96
CA LYS A 434 1.54 -9.64 -5.56
C LYS A 434 2.78 -10.50 -5.83
N ASN A 435 3.34 -10.41 -7.03
CA ASN A 435 4.52 -11.18 -7.42
C ASN A 435 5.75 -10.79 -6.60
N GLU A 436 5.92 -9.51 -6.24
CA GLU A 436 6.99 -9.09 -5.33
C GLU A 436 6.93 -9.81 -3.99
N ILE A 437 5.75 -9.87 -3.36
CA ILE A 437 5.57 -10.57 -2.08
C ILE A 437 5.80 -12.07 -2.25
N PHE A 438 5.33 -12.64 -3.36
CA PHE A 438 5.56 -14.05 -3.66
C PHE A 438 7.05 -14.37 -3.78
N THR A 439 7.83 -13.55 -4.49
CA THR A 439 9.29 -13.74 -4.57
C THR A 439 9.98 -13.59 -3.21
N ASP A 440 9.45 -12.78 -2.29
CA ASP A 440 9.95 -12.68 -0.92
C ASP A 440 9.69 -13.95 -0.11
N ILE A 441 8.55 -14.60 -0.33
CA ILE A 441 8.26 -15.91 0.23
C ILE A 441 9.24 -16.96 -0.30
N GLU A 442 9.57 -16.95 -1.59
CA GLU A 442 10.52 -17.89 -2.20
C GLU A 442 11.96 -17.69 -1.70
N ILE A 443 12.40 -16.43 -1.54
CA ILE A 443 13.71 -16.10 -0.96
C ILE A 443 13.76 -16.52 0.51
N HIS A 444 12.70 -16.27 1.27
CA HIS A 444 12.64 -16.62 2.69
C HIS A 444 12.72 -18.14 2.92
N LYS A 445 12.10 -18.94 2.04
CA LYS A 445 12.14 -20.42 2.08
C LYS A 445 13.52 -21.04 1.83
N GLN A 446 14.51 -20.27 1.40
CA GLN A 446 15.88 -20.75 1.21
C GLN A 446 16.71 -20.74 2.51
N ASP A 447 16.12 -20.31 3.64
CA ASP A 447 16.71 -20.36 4.99
C ASP A 447 18.08 -19.65 5.13
N ILE A 448 18.33 -18.64 4.30
CA ILE A 448 19.57 -17.83 4.33
C ILE A 448 19.49 -16.73 5.39
N LEU A 449 18.28 -16.25 5.69
CA LEU A 449 18.06 -15.14 6.62
C LEU A 449 17.96 -15.62 8.07
N PRO A 450 18.41 -14.82 9.06
CA PRO A 450 18.21 -15.15 10.46
C PRO A 450 16.73 -15.33 10.83
N SER A 451 16.45 -16.19 11.81
CA SER A 451 15.10 -16.58 12.21
C SER A 451 14.19 -15.45 12.72
N PHE A 452 14.76 -14.33 13.17
CA PHE A 452 13.97 -13.16 13.59
C PHE A 452 13.46 -12.32 12.41
N ILE A 453 13.93 -12.57 11.18
CA ILE A 453 13.48 -11.85 9.98
C ILE A 453 12.37 -12.63 9.30
N ASP A 454 11.14 -12.21 9.53
CA ASP A 454 10.00 -12.62 8.72
C ASP A 454 9.90 -11.71 7.49
N LEU A 455 10.67 -12.04 6.45
CA LEU A 455 10.72 -11.27 5.21
C LEU A 455 9.34 -11.14 4.54
N PRO A 456 8.50 -12.20 4.45
CA PRO A 456 7.15 -12.11 3.90
C PRO A 456 6.25 -11.12 4.64
N ASN A 457 6.16 -11.17 5.96
CA ASN A 457 5.31 -10.23 6.71
C ASN A 457 5.86 -8.80 6.64
N LEU A 458 7.19 -8.64 6.72
CA LEU A 458 7.85 -7.35 6.63
C LEU A 458 7.56 -6.65 5.29
N SER A 459 7.81 -7.36 4.18
CA SER A 459 7.61 -6.84 2.82
C SER A 459 6.13 -6.61 2.52
N ALA A 460 5.26 -7.57 2.85
CA ALA A 460 3.82 -7.47 2.60
C ALA A 460 3.18 -6.30 3.35
N SER A 461 3.64 -5.98 4.57
CA SER A 461 3.15 -4.80 5.29
C SER A 461 3.40 -3.49 4.53
N ILE A 462 4.58 -3.34 3.94
CA ILE A 462 4.95 -2.16 3.16
C ILE A 462 4.21 -2.15 1.82
N TYR A 463 4.28 -3.25 1.07
CA TYR A 463 3.66 -3.35 -0.24
C TYR A 463 2.14 -3.16 -0.19
N SER A 464 1.46 -3.78 0.78
CA SER A 464 0.01 -3.67 0.94
C SER A 464 -0.42 -2.25 1.35
N THR A 465 0.30 -1.59 2.26
CA THR A 465 -0.02 -0.20 2.66
C THR A 465 0.18 0.79 1.52
N GLU A 466 1.31 0.70 0.79
CA GLU A 466 1.60 1.55 -0.36
C GLU A 466 0.62 1.31 -1.52
N LEU A 467 0.29 0.06 -1.83
CA LEU A 467 -0.73 -0.29 -2.84
C LEU A 467 -2.11 0.23 -2.44
N CYS A 468 -2.51 0.10 -1.17
CA CYS A 468 -3.80 0.60 -0.70
C CYS A 468 -3.89 2.13 -0.81
N SER A 469 -2.84 2.84 -0.39
CA SER A 469 -2.73 4.30 -0.56
C SER A 469 -2.85 4.71 -2.03
N ARG A 470 -2.14 3.98 -2.90
CA ARG A 470 -2.16 4.18 -4.36
C ARG A 470 -3.54 3.96 -4.96
N LEU A 471 -4.21 2.85 -4.63
CA LEU A 471 -5.55 2.52 -5.10
C LEU A 471 -6.57 3.57 -4.65
N ARG A 472 -6.50 4.04 -3.40
CA ARG A 472 -7.38 5.12 -2.91
C ARG A 472 -7.18 6.40 -3.70
N ALA A 473 -5.94 6.82 -3.90
CA ALA A 473 -5.64 8.03 -4.68
C ALA A 473 -6.12 7.89 -6.13
N PHE A 474 -5.91 6.73 -6.75
CA PHE A 474 -6.37 6.45 -8.11
C PHE A 474 -7.90 6.46 -8.24
N LEU A 475 -8.63 5.79 -7.35
CA LEU A 475 -10.10 5.76 -7.39
C LEU A 475 -10.71 7.13 -7.15
N LEU A 476 -10.06 7.99 -6.36
CA LEU A 476 -10.47 9.39 -6.18
C LEU A 476 -10.22 10.24 -7.43
N ALA A 477 -9.09 10.04 -8.11
CA ALA A 477 -8.74 10.77 -9.33
C ALA A 477 -9.54 10.30 -10.56
N CYS A 478 -9.78 8.99 -10.65
CA CYS A 478 -10.45 8.31 -11.76
C CYS A 478 -11.64 7.51 -11.26
N PRO A 479 -12.72 8.16 -10.77
CA PRO A 479 -13.84 7.45 -10.16
C PRO A 479 -14.55 6.54 -11.17
N PRO A 480 -14.77 5.26 -10.83
CA PRO A 480 -15.46 4.32 -11.71
C PRO A 480 -16.95 4.67 -11.83
N SER A 481 -17.46 4.73 -13.06
CA SER A 481 -18.87 5.03 -13.36
C SER A 481 -19.81 3.81 -13.25
N GLY A 482 -19.24 2.60 -13.22
CA GLY A 482 -19.97 1.34 -13.08
C GLY A 482 -19.02 0.14 -13.18
N PRO A 483 -19.55 -1.08 -13.03
CA PRO A 483 -18.76 -2.31 -13.08
C PRO A 483 -18.44 -2.75 -14.53
N SER A 484 -17.79 -1.88 -15.30
CA SER A 484 -17.30 -2.23 -16.63
C SER A 484 -16.21 -3.31 -16.55
N PRO A 485 -15.91 -4.05 -17.64
CA PRO A 485 -14.92 -5.13 -17.58
C PRO A 485 -13.54 -4.74 -16.99
N PRO A 486 -12.93 -3.59 -17.33
CA PRO A 486 -11.67 -3.15 -16.70
C PRO A 486 -11.79 -2.84 -15.21
N VAL A 487 -12.94 -2.33 -14.77
CA VAL A 487 -13.22 -2.06 -13.35
C VAL A 487 -13.42 -3.38 -12.60
N ALA A 488 -14.16 -4.32 -13.19
CA ALA A 488 -14.38 -5.65 -12.64
C ALA A 488 -13.06 -6.43 -12.50
N GLU A 489 -12.15 -6.35 -13.48
CA GLU A 489 -10.79 -6.91 -13.40
C GLU A 489 -9.99 -6.32 -12.25
N LEU A 490 -10.05 -5.00 -12.02
CA LEU A 490 -9.38 -4.36 -10.89
C LEU A 490 -9.97 -4.82 -9.55
N VAL A 491 -11.30 -4.91 -9.45
CA VAL A 491 -12.00 -5.43 -8.25
C VAL A 491 -11.55 -6.87 -7.98
N ILE A 492 -11.48 -7.70 -9.03
CA ILE A 492 -11.00 -9.08 -8.97
C ILE A 492 -9.56 -9.13 -8.44
N ALA A 493 -8.64 -8.40 -9.07
CA ALA A 493 -7.22 -8.41 -8.69
C ALA A 493 -6.99 -7.90 -7.26
N THR A 494 -7.73 -6.88 -6.84
CA THR A 494 -7.62 -6.31 -5.48
C THR A 494 -8.14 -7.30 -4.43
N ALA A 495 -9.28 -7.95 -4.69
CA ALA A 495 -9.84 -8.95 -3.78
C ALA A 495 -9.02 -10.26 -3.78
N ASP A 496 -8.46 -10.66 -4.91
CA ASP A 496 -7.56 -11.81 -5.00
C ASP A 496 -6.26 -11.54 -4.24
N PHE A 497 -5.68 -10.34 -4.35
CA PHE A 497 -4.51 -9.94 -3.56
C PHE A 497 -4.75 -10.11 -2.06
N GLN A 498 -5.88 -9.63 -1.53
CA GLN A 498 -6.24 -9.79 -0.12
C GLN A 498 -6.40 -11.27 0.29
N ARG A 499 -7.01 -12.09 -0.59
CA ARG A 499 -7.17 -13.53 -0.36
C ARG A 499 -5.82 -14.24 -0.37
N ASP A 500 -4.93 -13.87 -1.29
CA ASP A 500 -3.60 -14.46 -1.43
C ASP A 500 -2.74 -14.20 -0.18
N LEU A 501 -2.75 -12.98 0.35
CA LEU A 501 -2.08 -12.66 1.63
C LEU A 501 -2.55 -13.58 2.76
N SER A 502 -3.87 -13.79 2.85
CA SER A 502 -4.46 -14.68 3.84
C SER A 502 -4.03 -16.14 3.61
N SER A 503 -3.99 -16.59 2.35
CA SER A 503 -3.56 -17.94 1.98
C SER A 503 -2.07 -18.22 2.26
N TRP A 504 -1.25 -17.17 2.25
CA TRP A 504 0.19 -17.24 2.56
C TRP A 504 0.49 -17.11 4.06
N ASN A 505 -0.54 -17.11 4.92
CA ASN A 505 -0.43 -16.89 6.38
C ASN A 505 0.25 -15.56 6.75
N ILE A 506 0.10 -14.54 5.91
CA ILE A 506 0.58 -13.18 6.22
C ILE A 506 -0.41 -12.54 7.19
N SER A 507 0.13 -11.94 8.25
CA SER A 507 -0.65 -11.25 9.27
C SER A 507 -1.47 -10.09 8.69
N HIS A 508 -2.59 -9.77 9.35
CA HIS A 508 -3.42 -8.64 8.93
C HIS A 508 -2.61 -7.34 8.94
N VAL A 509 -2.53 -6.70 7.78
CA VAL A 509 -1.77 -5.46 7.61
C VAL A 509 -2.67 -4.27 7.92
N LYS A 510 -2.41 -3.59 9.04
CA LYS A 510 -3.13 -2.36 9.39
C LYS A 510 -2.91 -1.28 8.32
N GLY A 511 -4.00 -0.80 7.73
CA GLY A 511 -3.96 0.18 6.64
C GLY A 511 -3.58 -0.42 5.27
N GLY A 512 -3.48 -1.74 5.17
CA GLY A 512 -3.29 -2.47 3.92
C GLY A 512 -4.56 -2.52 3.07
N VAL A 513 -4.51 -3.31 2.00
CA VAL A 513 -5.61 -3.45 1.03
C VAL A 513 -6.79 -4.18 1.66
N GLU A 514 -7.90 -3.46 1.79
CA GLU A 514 -9.23 -4.00 2.13
C GLU A 514 -10.16 -3.77 0.93
N ALA A 515 -10.26 -4.78 0.06
CA ALA A 515 -10.91 -4.64 -1.24
C ALA A 515 -12.37 -4.19 -1.11
N LYS A 516 -13.09 -4.77 -0.14
CA LYS A 516 -14.50 -4.42 0.11
C LYS A 516 -14.66 -2.95 0.48
N GLU A 517 -13.85 -2.45 1.41
CA GLU A 517 -13.93 -1.05 1.85
C GLU A 517 -13.59 -0.07 0.72
N LEU A 518 -12.59 -0.41 -0.12
CA LEU A 518 -12.19 0.42 -1.25
C LEU A 518 -13.32 0.64 -2.26
N PHE A 519 -14.11 -0.39 -2.54
CA PHE A 519 -15.16 -0.35 -3.57
C PHE A 519 -16.57 -0.13 -3.02
N HIS A 520 -16.81 -0.29 -1.71
CA HIS A 520 -18.15 -0.28 -1.13
C HIS A 520 -18.98 0.95 -1.50
N LEU A 521 -18.41 2.16 -1.34
CA LEU A 521 -19.11 3.41 -1.64
C LEU A 521 -19.51 3.48 -3.13
N TYR A 522 -18.60 3.11 -4.02
CA TYR A 522 -18.86 3.11 -5.46
C TYR A 522 -19.95 2.11 -5.85
N ILE A 523 -19.90 0.90 -5.31
CA ILE A 523 -20.92 -0.14 -5.58
C ILE A 523 -22.32 0.34 -5.17
N MET A 524 -22.44 0.93 -3.98
CA MET A 524 -23.72 1.46 -3.50
C MET A 524 -24.24 2.59 -4.39
N ILE A 525 -23.36 3.50 -4.83
CA ILE A 525 -23.71 4.58 -5.76
C ILE A 525 -24.14 3.99 -7.11
N TRP A 526 -23.39 3.04 -7.68
CA TRP A 526 -23.74 2.43 -8.97
C TRP A 526 -25.12 1.78 -8.94
N ILE A 527 -25.42 1.00 -7.88
CA ILE A 527 -26.73 0.36 -7.74
C ILE A 527 -27.82 1.42 -7.67
N GLN A 528 -27.62 2.48 -6.90
CA GLN A 528 -28.60 3.55 -6.75
C GLN A 528 -28.79 4.38 -8.02
N ASP A 529 -27.72 4.69 -8.76
CA ASP A 529 -27.77 5.43 -10.02
C ASP A 529 -28.43 4.60 -11.13
N LYS A 530 -28.11 3.30 -11.22
CA LYS A 530 -28.78 2.38 -12.15
C LYS A 530 -30.26 2.22 -11.81
N ARG A 531 -30.60 2.08 -10.52
CA ARG A 531 -31.98 2.09 -10.04
C ARG A 531 -32.71 3.35 -10.48
N GLN A 532 -32.13 4.52 -10.25
CA GLN A 532 -32.75 5.80 -10.64
C GLN A 532 -32.92 5.90 -12.16
N SER A 533 -31.91 5.53 -12.94
CA SER A 533 -31.96 5.55 -14.42
C SER A 533 -33.07 4.66 -14.99
N LEU A 534 -33.25 3.45 -14.42
CA LEU A 534 -34.31 2.52 -14.82
C LEU A 534 -35.70 3.02 -14.37
N LEU A 535 -35.81 3.62 -13.19
CA LEU A 535 -37.05 4.27 -12.73
C LEU A 535 -37.44 5.47 -13.60
N GLU A 536 -36.48 6.29 -14.03
CA GLU A 536 -36.72 7.39 -14.98
C GLU A 536 -37.20 6.88 -16.34
N SER A 537 -36.74 5.70 -16.76
CA SER A 537 -37.19 5.05 -18.00
C SER A 537 -38.66 4.58 -17.92
N CYS A 538 -39.22 4.43 -16.72
CA CYS A 538 -40.62 4.06 -16.51
C CYS A 538 -41.60 5.24 -16.54
N LYS A 539 -41.13 6.50 -16.62
CA LYS A 539 -42.00 7.69 -16.60
C LYS A 539 -42.69 7.94 -17.95
N LEU A 540 -43.96 8.38 -17.91
CA LEU A 540 -44.84 8.54 -19.08
C LEU A 540 -44.32 9.51 -20.16
N ASP A 541 -43.61 10.57 -19.78
CA ASP A 541 -43.18 11.61 -20.73
C ASP A 541 -42.17 11.10 -21.78
N LYS A 542 -41.54 9.94 -21.52
CA LYS A 542 -40.61 9.27 -22.46
C LYS A 542 -41.27 8.16 -23.28
N VAL A 543 -42.55 7.89 -23.09
CA VAL A 543 -43.17 6.58 -23.35
C VAL A 543 -44.51 6.79 -24.08
N LYS A 544 -44.45 7.02 -25.40
CA LYS A 544 -45.62 6.92 -26.31
C LYS A 544 -45.53 5.62 -27.12
N TRP A 545 -45.94 4.51 -26.51
CA TRP A 545 -45.95 3.18 -27.15
C TRP A 545 -47.35 2.76 -27.63
N SER A 546 -48.28 3.71 -27.77
CA SER A 546 -49.66 3.42 -28.16
C SER A 546 -49.70 2.83 -29.58
N GLY A 547 -49.87 1.51 -29.68
CA GLY A 547 -50.23 0.82 -30.92
C GLY A 547 -49.19 -0.14 -31.50
N VAL A 548 -47.94 -0.17 -31.01
CA VAL A 548 -46.93 -1.13 -31.51
C VAL A 548 -47.03 -2.44 -30.74
N ARG A 549 -47.40 -3.51 -31.44
CA ARG A 549 -47.58 -4.87 -30.89
C ARG A 549 -46.34 -5.72 -31.18
N THR A 550 -45.84 -6.45 -30.19
CA THR A 550 -44.80 -7.47 -30.41
C THR A 550 -45.41 -8.75 -31.03
N GLN A 551 -44.56 -9.72 -31.39
CA GLN A 551 -44.99 -11.05 -31.84
C GLN A 551 -45.92 -11.76 -30.84
N TYR A 552 -45.84 -11.42 -29.55
CA TYR A 552 -46.62 -12.03 -28.47
C TYR A 552 -47.84 -11.23 -28.05
N SER A 553 -48.26 -10.26 -28.85
CA SER A 553 -49.39 -9.43 -28.49
C SER A 553 -49.18 -8.59 -27.22
N THR A 554 -47.92 -8.29 -26.88
CA THR A 554 -47.51 -7.52 -25.70
C THR A 554 -46.98 -6.14 -26.10
N THR A 555 -46.82 -5.26 -25.11
CA THR A 555 -46.11 -3.99 -25.30
C THR A 555 -44.59 -4.23 -25.34
N PRO A 556 -43.86 -3.62 -26.30
CA PRO A 556 -42.39 -3.74 -26.37
C PRO A 556 -41.69 -3.16 -25.13
N PHE A 557 -42.33 -2.22 -24.44
CA PHE A 557 -41.80 -1.60 -23.22
C PHE A 557 -41.43 -2.63 -22.14
N VAL A 558 -42.25 -3.66 -21.95
CA VAL A 558 -42.01 -4.66 -20.91
C VAL A 558 -40.79 -5.51 -21.26
N ASP A 559 -40.71 -6.02 -22.48
CA ASP A 559 -39.56 -6.84 -22.91
C ASP A 559 -38.26 -6.01 -22.84
N GLU A 560 -38.27 -4.76 -23.33
CA GLU A 560 -37.10 -3.85 -23.25
C GLU A 560 -36.64 -3.59 -21.82
N MET A 561 -37.57 -3.32 -20.89
CA MET A 561 -37.21 -3.09 -19.50
C MET A 561 -36.63 -4.35 -18.83
N TYR A 562 -37.15 -5.54 -19.12
CA TYR A 562 -36.60 -6.79 -18.58
C TYR A 562 -35.26 -7.18 -19.21
N ASP A 563 -35.04 -6.85 -20.48
CA ASP A 563 -33.72 -7.01 -21.12
C ASP A 563 -32.69 -6.11 -20.45
N ARG A 564 -33.01 -4.83 -20.20
CA ARG A 564 -32.16 -3.90 -19.44
C ARG A 564 -31.91 -4.36 -18.00
N LEU A 565 -32.91 -4.94 -17.33
CA LEU A 565 -32.74 -5.52 -16.00
C LEU A 565 -31.75 -6.69 -16.05
N LYS A 566 -31.88 -7.58 -17.04
CA LYS A 566 -30.98 -8.73 -17.22
C LYS A 566 -29.54 -8.30 -17.51
N GLU A 567 -29.35 -7.31 -18.38
CA GLU A 567 -28.03 -6.70 -18.64
C GLU A 567 -27.44 -6.13 -17.35
N THR A 568 -28.23 -5.34 -16.61
CA THR A 568 -27.81 -4.78 -15.32
C THR A 568 -27.39 -5.89 -14.36
N LEU A 569 -28.17 -6.96 -14.20
CA LEU A 569 -27.81 -8.06 -13.31
C LEU A 569 -26.52 -8.78 -13.74
N SER A 570 -26.27 -8.88 -15.05
CA SER A 570 -25.04 -9.49 -15.59
C SER A 570 -23.81 -8.66 -15.21
N ASP A 571 -23.91 -7.33 -15.27
CA ASP A 571 -22.84 -6.40 -14.89
C ASP A 571 -22.41 -6.54 -13.41
N TYR A 572 -23.32 -6.95 -12.51
CA TYR A 572 -23.04 -7.11 -11.08
C TYR A 572 -22.60 -8.52 -10.68
N GLU A 573 -22.58 -9.50 -11.59
CA GLU A 573 -22.30 -10.91 -11.28
C GLU A 573 -20.97 -11.10 -10.54
N VAL A 574 -19.89 -10.47 -11.03
CA VAL A 574 -18.55 -10.53 -10.42
C VAL A 574 -18.54 -10.00 -8.97
N ILE A 575 -19.30 -8.94 -8.72
CA ILE A 575 -19.38 -8.30 -7.40
C ILE A 575 -20.13 -9.21 -6.43
N ILE A 576 -21.26 -9.75 -6.87
CA ILE A 576 -22.11 -10.63 -6.06
C ILE A 576 -21.39 -11.93 -5.69
N CYS A 577 -20.67 -12.55 -6.62
CA CYS A 577 -19.88 -13.75 -6.34
C CYS A 577 -18.80 -13.54 -5.27
N ARG A 578 -18.32 -12.30 -5.08
CA ARG A 578 -17.29 -11.96 -4.08
C ARG A 578 -17.88 -11.44 -2.78
N TRP A 579 -18.95 -10.65 -2.86
CA TRP A 579 -19.64 -10.03 -1.74
C TRP A 579 -21.16 -10.26 -1.85
N PRO A 580 -21.65 -11.44 -1.43
CA PRO A 580 -23.05 -11.82 -1.56
C PRO A 580 -24.04 -10.91 -0.80
N GLU A 581 -23.58 -10.13 0.17
CA GLU A 581 -24.41 -9.18 0.92
C GLU A 581 -25.05 -8.09 0.04
N TYR A 582 -24.46 -7.75 -1.10
CA TYR A 582 -25.05 -6.78 -2.04
C TYR A 582 -26.28 -7.34 -2.78
N ILE A 583 -26.53 -8.66 -2.72
CA ILE A 583 -27.72 -9.29 -3.30
C ILE A 583 -28.98 -8.61 -2.77
N PHE A 584 -29.06 -8.35 -1.46
CA PHE A 584 -30.25 -7.75 -0.85
C PHE A 584 -30.49 -6.30 -1.31
N VAL A 585 -29.41 -5.53 -1.49
CA VAL A 585 -29.50 -4.14 -1.98
C VAL A 585 -30.00 -4.14 -3.42
N LEU A 586 -29.45 -5.02 -4.26
CA LEU A 586 -29.83 -5.19 -5.65
C LEU A 586 -31.27 -5.71 -5.76
N GLU A 587 -31.67 -6.67 -4.93
CA GLU A 587 -33.04 -7.23 -4.91
C GLU A 587 -34.09 -6.15 -4.62
N ASN A 588 -33.81 -5.27 -3.65
CA ASN A 588 -34.68 -4.13 -3.34
C ASN A 588 -34.78 -3.17 -4.54
N ALA A 589 -33.65 -2.85 -5.18
CA ALA A 589 -33.63 -1.98 -6.36
C ALA A 589 -34.45 -2.57 -7.53
N ILE A 590 -34.28 -3.85 -7.82
CA ILE A 590 -35.01 -4.55 -8.89
C ILE A 590 -36.50 -4.61 -8.58
N SER A 591 -36.87 -4.90 -7.33
CA SER A 591 -38.27 -4.94 -6.89
C SER A 591 -38.97 -3.58 -7.03
N ASP A 592 -38.26 -2.48 -6.77
CA ASP A 592 -38.79 -1.13 -7.00
C ASP A 592 -38.99 -0.82 -8.49
N ILE A 593 -38.07 -1.28 -9.34
CA ILE A 593 -38.20 -1.12 -10.80
C ILE A 593 -39.37 -1.95 -11.33
N GLU A 594 -39.53 -3.20 -10.89
CA GLU A 594 -40.66 -4.04 -11.30
C GLU A 594 -42.01 -3.44 -10.87
N LYS A 595 -42.10 -2.86 -9.66
CA LYS A 595 -43.26 -2.08 -9.22
C LYS A 595 -43.53 -0.90 -10.15
N ALA A 596 -42.49 -0.14 -10.50
CA ALA A 596 -42.60 1.00 -11.40
C ALA A 596 -43.02 0.61 -12.82
N ILE A 597 -42.58 -0.55 -13.34
CA ILE A 597 -43.02 -1.10 -14.64
C ILE A 597 -44.53 -1.36 -14.60
N VAL A 598 -45.03 -2.00 -13.53
CA VAL A 598 -46.47 -2.27 -13.37
C VAL A 598 -47.27 -0.97 -13.24
N GLU A 599 -46.79 0.02 -12.48
CA GLU A 599 -47.43 1.32 -12.39
C GLU A 599 -47.42 2.09 -13.71
N ALA A 600 -46.34 1.99 -14.49
CA ALA A 600 -46.23 2.58 -15.81
C ALA A 600 -47.25 1.98 -16.77
N LEU A 601 -47.41 0.65 -16.76
CA LEU A 601 -48.46 -0.05 -17.53
C LEU A 601 -49.86 0.43 -17.13
N ASP A 602 -50.16 0.50 -15.84
CA ASP A 602 -51.46 0.97 -15.33
C ASP A 602 -51.78 2.41 -15.78
N LYS A 603 -50.76 3.27 -15.89
CA LYS A 603 -50.91 4.65 -16.35
C LYS A 603 -50.99 4.76 -17.87
N GLN A 604 -50.19 3.98 -18.62
CA GLN A 604 -50.21 3.95 -20.09
C GLN A 604 -51.57 3.49 -20.63
N TYR A 605 -52.17 2.50 -19.98
CA TYR A 605 -53.47 1.94 -20.36
C TYR A 605 -54.61 2.46 -19.49
N ALA A 606 -54.45 3.65 -18.87
CA ALA A 606 -55.44 4.21 -17.96
C ALA A 606 -56.82 4.35 -18.60
N ASP A 607 -56.89 4.70 -19.89
CA ASP A 607 -58.16 4.91 -20.62
C ASP A 607 -58.98 3.62 -20.71
N VAL A 608 -58.34 2.47 -20.96
CA VAL A 608 -59.02 1.17 -21.04
C VAL A 608 -59.21 0.50 -19.67
N VAL A 609 -58.40 0.87 -18.68
CA VAL A 609 -58.50 0.36 -17.31
C VAL A 609 -59.55 1.10 -16.48
N THR A 610 -59.77 2.41 -16.71
CA THR A 610 -60.72 3.23 -15.93
C THR A 610 -62.15 2.68 -15.93
N PRO A 611 -62.72 2.21 -17.06
CA PRO A 611 -64.04 1.56 -17.08
C PRO A 611 -64.13 0.29 -16.23
N LEU A 612 -63.01 -0.41 -16.00
CA LEU A 612 -62.93 -1.62 -15.18
C LEU A 612 -62.83 -1.29 -13.69
N LYS A 613 -62.15 -0.19 -13.34
CA LYS A 613 -61.98 0.27 -11.94
C LYS A 613 -63.32 0.56 -11.24
N GLU A 614 -64.37 0.91 -11.99
CA GLU A 614 -65.72 1.10 -11.43
C GLU A 614 -66.33 -0.18 -10.80
N ASN A 615 -65.91 -1.37 -11.26
CA ASN A 615 -66.37 -2.67 -10.73
C ASN A 615 -65.44 -3.25 -9.67
N MET A 616 -64.20 -2.74 -9.55
CA MET A 616 -63.21 -3.19 -8.56
C MET A 616 -63.39 -2.56 -7.17
N ALA A 617 -64.02 -1.38 -7.08
CA ALA A 617 -64.30 -0.74 -5.81
C ALA A 617 -65.59 -1.32 -5.17
N PRO A 618 -65.64 -1.55 -3.84
CA PRO A 618 -66.86 -1.98 -3.18
C PRO A 618 -67.96 -0.94 -3.42
N LYS A 619 -69.15 -1.40 -3.82
CA LYS A 619 -70.30 -0.55 -4.12
C LYS A 619 -70.68 0.28 -2.89
N LYS A 620 -70.15 1.50 -2.79
CA LYS A 620 -70.60 2.50 -1.81
C LYS A 620 -71.95 3.04 -2.28
N PHE A 621 -73.02 2.60 -1.62
CA PHE A 621 -74.38 3.08 -1.87
C PHE A 621 -74.50 4.54 -1.41
N GLY A 622 -74.33 5.48 -2.33
CA GLY A 622 -74.54 6.92 -2.11
C GLY A 622 -75.40 7.55 -3.21
N LEU A 623 -75.86 8.78 -3.00
CA LEU A 623 -76.78 9.53 -3.88
C LEU A 623 -76.30 9.62 -5.35
N LYS A 624 -74.98 9.58 -5.59
CA LYS A 624 -74.36 9.54 -6.94
C LYS A 624 -74.63 8.22 -7.69
N TYR A 625 -74.88 7.11 -6.99
CA TYR A 625 -75.20 5.80 -7.59
C TYR A 625 -76.62 5.79 -8.19
N VAL A 626 -77.55 6.47 -7.53
CA VAL A 626 -78.95 6.63 -7.98
C VAL A 626 -79.04 7.55 -9.21
N GLN A 627 -78.24 8.62 -9.26
CA GLN A 627 -78.15 9.49 -10.44
C GLN A 627 -77.46 8.82 -11.65
N LYS A 628 -76.49 7.91 -11.43
CA LYS A 628 -75.88 7.11 -12.52
C LYS A 628 -76.83 6.05 -13.08
N LEU A 629 -77.71 5.46 -12.26
CA LEU A 629 -78.76 4.54 -12.74
C LEU A 629 -79.73 5.22 -13.71
N ALA A 630 -79.98 6.53 -13.53
CA ALA A 630 -80.84 7.32 -14.40
C ALA A 630 -80.18 7.81 -15.71
N LYS A 631 -78.84 7.74 -15.83
CA LYS A 631 -78.05 8.22 -17.00
C LYS A 631 -77.38 7.11 -17.83
N ARG A 632 -77.66 5.83 -17.55
CA ARG A 632 -77.02 4.69 -18.23
C ARG A 632 -77.37 4.70 -19.72
N SER A 633 -76.46 5.12 -20.60
CA SER A 633 -76.58 4.84 -22.03
C SER A 633 -76.44 3.33 -22.24
N VAL A 634 -77.36 2.75 -23.00
CA VAL A 634 -77.51 1.30 -23.22
C VAL A 634 -76.50 0.83 -24.28
N CYS A 635 -75.20 0.85 -23.98
CA CYS A 635 -74.18 0.31 -24.88
C CYS A 635 -73.51 -0.93 -24.25
N ALA A 636 -73.37 -1.99 -25.04
CA ALA A 636 -72.68 -3.21 -24.63
C ALA A 636 -71.18 -2.96 -24.53
N TYR A 637 -70.57 -3.40 -23.43
CA TYR A 637 -69.13 -3.31 -23.26
C TYR A 637 -68.42 -4.28 -24.22
N THR A 638 -67.49 -3.76 -25.01
CA THR A 638 -66.60 -4.58 -25.85
C THR A 638 -65.19 -4.45 -25.32
N VAL A 639 -64.46 -5.57 -25.25
CA VAL A 639 -63.07 -5.58 -24.77
C VAL A 639 -62.19 -4.91 -25.84
N PRO A 640 -61.49 -3.80 -25.53
CA PRO A 640 -60.58 -3.15 -26.48
C PRO A 640 -59.31 -3.98 -26.73
N ASP A 641 -58.72 -3.85 -27.91
CA ASP A 641 -57.46 -4.52 -28.27
C ASP A 641 -56.31 -4.12 -27.33
N GLU A 642 -56.27 -2.86 -26.89
CA GLU A 642 -55.27 -2.33 -25.98
C GLU A 642 -55.31 -2.99 -24.61
N LEU A 643 -56.51 -3.40 -24.15
CA LEU A 643 -56.66 -4.17 -22.92
C LEU A 643 -56.11 -5.60 -23.08
N GLY A 644 -56.23 -6.17 -24.28
CA GLY A 644 -55.52 -7.38 -24.68
C GLY A 644 -54.01 -7.24 -24.50
N ILE A 645 -53.43 -6.16 -25.03
CA ILE A 645 -51.99 -5.88 -24.93
C ILE A 645 -51.55 -5.79 -23.47
N LEU A 646 -52.31 -5.07 -22.62
CA LEU A 646 -52.01 -4.95 -21.19
C LEU A 646 -52.00 -6.32 -20.48
N LEU A 647 -53.08 -7.11 -20.63
CA LEU A 647 -53.23 -8.38 -19.91
C LEU A 647 -52.25 -9.44 -20.40
N ASN A 648 -51.99 -9.51 -21.71
CA ASN A 648 -50.95 -10.38 -22.27
C ASN A 648 -49.56 -9.99 -21.74
N SER A 649 -49.27 -8.68 -21.63
CA SER A 649 -47.99 -8.20 -21.08
C SER A 649 -47.82 -8.56 -19.61
N MET A 650 -48.86 -8.36 -18.77
CA MET A 650 -48.83 -8.77 -17.36
C MET A 650 -48.67 -10.29 -17.20
N LYS A 651 -49.32 -11.08 -18.06
CA LYS A 651 -49.19 -12.54 -18.06
C LYS A 651 -47.78 -12.98 -18.45
N ARG A 652 -47.20 -12.35 -19.48
CA ARG A 652 -45.82 -12.60 -19.92
C ARG A 652 -44.79 -12.24 -18.84
N MET A 653 -44.99 -11.14 -18.12
CA MET A 653 -44.16 -10.80 -16.96
C MET A 653 -44.18 -11.92 -15.93
N LEU A 654 -45.37 -12.43 -15.57
CA LEU A 654 -45.54 -13.48 -14.57
C LEU A 654 -44.93 -14.83 -14.98
N ASP A 655 -45.14 -15.26 -16.22
CA ASP A 655 -44.84 -16.63 -16.64
C ASP A 655 -43.46 -16.79 -17.29
N VAL A 656 -42.91 -15.72 -17.87
CA VAL A 656 -41.69 -15.81 -18.70
C VAL A 656 -40.57 -14.93 -18.19
N LEU A 657 -40.82 -13.63 -17.95
CA LEU A 657 -39.75 -12.66 -17.69
C LEU A 657 -39.26 -12.71 -16.23
N ARG A 658 -40.17 -12.67 -15.25
CA ARG A 658 -39.81 -12.70 -13.83
C ARG A 658 -39.15 -14.00 -13.38
N PRO A 659 -39.61 -15.20 -13.82
CA PRO A 659 -38.94 -16.44 -13.47
C PRO A 659 -37.45 -16.44 -13.84
N LYS A 660 -37.05 -15.79 -14.94
CA LYS A 660 -35.63 -15.66 -15.33
C LYS A 660 -34.83 -14.84 -14.32
N ILE A 661 -35.39 -13.73 -13.83
CA ILE A 661 -34.78 -12.91 -12.78
C ILE A 661 -34.68 -13.70 -11.47
N GLU A 662 -35.76 -14.37 -11.07
CA GLU A 662 -35.77 -15.21 -9.86
C GLU A 662 -34.74 -16.34 -9.93
N THR A 663 -34.55 -16.98 -11.10
CA THR A 663 -33.52 -18.01 -11.27
C THR A 663 -32.11 -17.46 -11.10
N GLN A 664 -31.85 -16.23 -11.55
CA GLN A 664 -30.53 -15.60 -11.37
C GLN A 664 -30.26 -15.31 -9.89
N PHE A 665 -31.20 -14.71 -9.17
CA PHE A 665 -31.06 -14.47 -7.72
C PHE A 665 -30.93 -15.77 -6.92
N LYS A 666 -31.63 -16.84 -7.31
CA LYS A 666 -31.47 -18.17 -6.71
C LYS A 666 -30.06 -18.74 -6.92
N SER A 667 -29.50 -18.56 -8.12
CA SER A 667 -28.11 -18.99 -8.39
C SER A 667 -27.11 -18.26 -7.50
N TRP A 668 -27.28 -16.95 -7.30
CA TRP A 668 -26.43 -16.16 -6.40
C TRP A 668 -26.64 -16.46 -4.92
N GLY A 669 -27.84 -16.90 -4.52
CA GLY A 669 -28.10 -17.36 -3.16
C GLY A 669 -27.19 -18.51 -2.74
N SER A 670 -26.71 -19.34 -3.68
CA SER A 670 -25.73 -20.40 -3.40
C SER A 670 -24.34 -19.87 -2.99
N CYS A 671 -24.03 -18.61 -3.30
CA CYS A 671 -22.76 -17.97 -2.94
C CYS A 671 -22.75 -17.46 -1.49
N ILE A 672 -23.89 -17.42 -0.80
CA ILE A 672 -23.98 -16.96 0.59
C ILE A 672 -23.54 -18.10 1.51
N PRO A 673 -22.48 -17.94 2.33
CA PRO A 673 -22.15 -18.92 3.36
C PRO A 673 -23.30 -19.02 4.38
N ASP A 674 -23.69 -20.25 4.73
CA ASP A 674 -24.80 -20.58 5.66
C ASP A 674 -24.80 -19.69 6.92
N GLY A 675 -25.58 -18.60 6.92
CA GLY A 675 -25.50 -17.63 8.01
C GLY A 675 -26.51 -16.48 8.01
N GLY A 676 -27.48 -16.42 7.09
CA GLY A 676 -28.49 -15.36 7.05
C GLY A 676 -29.92 -15.89 7.14
N ASN A 677 -30.71 -15.39 8.09
CA ASN A 677 -32.13 -15.78 8.30
C ASN A 677 -33.09 -15.29 7.20
N THR A 678 -32.64 -14.46 6.25
CA THR A 678 -33.45 -13.97 5.13
C THR A 678 -32.92 -14.56 3.83
N ALA A 679 -33.69 -15.47 3.23
CA ALA A 679 -33.35 -16.04 1.94
C ALA A 679 -33.51 -14.97 0.84
N PRO A 680 -32.55 -14.83 -0.10
CA PRO A 680 -32.73 -13.99 -1.28
C PRO A 680 -34.02 -14.37 -2.03
N GLY A 681 -34.80 -13.37 -2.44
CA GLY A 681 -36.03 -13.55 -3.22
C GLY A 681 -37.34 -13.25 -2.48
N GLU A 682 -37.31 -12.93 -1.18
CA GLU A 682 -38.52 -12.52 -0.45
C GLU A 682 -39.17 -11.28 -1.07
N ARG A 683 -38.39 -10.25 -1.44
CA ARG A 683 -38.92 -9.02 -2.05
C ARG A 683 -39.45 -9.26 -3.44
N LEU A 684 -38.76 -10.10 -4.22
CA LEU A 684 -39.25 -10.52 -5.54
C LEU A 684 -40.58 -11.27 -5.40
N SER A 685 -40.73 -12.10 -4.36
CA SER A 685 -41.97 -12.82 -4.08
C SER A 685 -43.14 -11.87 -3.73
N GLU A 686 -42.90 -10.80 -2.97
CA GLU A 686 -43.91 -9.76 -2.67
C GLU A 686 -44.44 -9.12 -3.95
N VAL A 687 -43.56 -8.75 -4.87
CA VAL A 687 -43.93 -8.20 -6.19
C VAL A 687 -44.69 -9.25 -7.01
N THR A 688 -44.36 -10.54 -6.87
CA THR A 688 -45.06 -11.64 -7.59
C THR A 688 -46.49 -11.78 -7.11
N VAL A 689 -46.71 -11.73 -5.81
CA VAL A 689 -48.06 -11.73 -5.21
C VAL A 689 -48.85 -10.50 -5.67
N MET A 690 -48.24 -9.31 -5.65
CA MET A 690 -48.88 -8.08 -6.10
C MET A 690 -49.29 -8.13 -7.57
N LEU A 691 -48.40 -8.56 -8.47
CA LEU A 691 -48.67 -8.66 -9.90
C LEU A 691 -49.78 -9.69 -10.20
N ARG A 692 -49.74 -10.86 -9.55
CA ARG A 692 -50.81 -11.87 -9.65
C ARG A 692 -52.15 -11.32 -9.17
N THR A 693 -52.15 -10.56 -8.08
CA THR A 693 -53.37 -9.95 -7.51
C THR A 693 -53.96 -8.93 -8.46
N LYS A 694 -53.14 -8.03 -9.02
CA LYS A 694 -53.60 -7.05 -10.03
C LYS A 694 -54.12 -7.72 -11.30
N PHE A 695 -53.39 -8.71 -11.83
CA PHE A 695 -53.82 -9.46 -13.02
C PHE A 695 -55.19 -10.14 -12.79
N ARG A 696 -55.35 -10.87 -11.68
CA ARG A 696 -56.65 -11.49 -11.32
C ARG A 696 -57.76 -10.44 -11.15
N GLY A 697 -57.46 -9.30 -10.52
CA GLY A 697 -58.42 -8.22 -10.37
C GLY A 697 -58.92 -7.67 -11.72
N TYR A 698 -58.01 -7.49 -12.69
CA TYR A 698 -58.41 -7.07 -14.02
C TYR A 698 -59.22 -8.12 -14.76
N LEU A 699 -58.83 -9.40 -14.71
CA LEU A 699 -59.64 -10.49 -15.29
C LEU A 699 -61.06 -10.51 -14.71
N GLN A 700 -61.19 -10.38 -13.38
CA GLN A 700 -62.47 -10.32 -12.71
C GLN A 700 -63.32 -9.15 -13.20
N ALA A 701 -62.73 -7.96 -13.29
CA ALA A 701 -63.44 -6.75 -13.71
C ALA A 701 -63.95 -6.84 -15.15
N VAL A 702 -63.15 -7.44 -16.05
CA VAL A 702 -63.55 -7.72 -17.44
C VAL A 702 -64.73 -8.68 -17.47
N VAL A 703 -64.63 -9.80 -16.75
CA VAL A 703 -65.69 -10.82 -16.70
C VAL A 703 -66.98 -10.25 -16.12
N GLU A 704 -66.92 -9.42 -15.08
CA GLU A 704 -68.12 -8.75 -14.55
C GLU A 704 -68.75 -7.80 -15.58
N LYS A 705 -67.95 -7.06 -16.36
CA LYS A 705 -68.49 -6.22 -17.46
C LYS A 705 -69.14 -7.05 -18.56
N LEU A 706 -68.54 -8.17 -18.94
CA LEU A 706 -69.12 -9.10 -19.92
C LEU A 706 -70.41 -9.75 -19.38
N ALA A 707 -70.47 -10.06 -18.09
CA ALA A 707 -71.69 -10.54 -17.44
C ALA A 707 -72.76 -9.45 -17.28
N GLU A 708 -72.39 -8.16 -17.19
CA GLU A 708 -73.35 -7.06 -17.28
C GLU A 708 -74.00 -6.99 -18.67
N ASN A 709 -73.27 -7.30 -19.74
CA ASN A 709 -73.81 -7.31 -21.10
C ASN A 709 -74.96 -8.30 -21.28
N THR A 710 -74.87 -9.49 -20.67
CA THR A 710 -75.96 -10.49 -20.75
C THR A 710 -77.21 -10.04 -19.99
N LYS A 711 -77.08 -9.07 -19.08
CA LYS A 711 -78.18 -8.52 -18.26
C LYS A 711 -78.86 -7.30 -18.90
N LEU A 712 -78.33 -6.76 -20.00
CA LEU A 712 -78.87 -5.57 -20.67
C LEU A 712 -80.22 -5.83 -21.33
N GLN A 713 -80.39 -7.00 -21.95
CA GLN A 713 -81.64 -7.39 -22.60
C GLN A 713 -82.37 -8.46 -21.77
N ASN A 714 -83.70 -8.44 -21.78
CA ASN A 714 -84.49 -9.44 -21.05
C ASN A 714 -84.33 -10.85 -21.63
N VAL A 715 -84.17 -10.95 -22.95
CA VAL A 715 -84.03 -12.21 -23.70
C VAL A 715 -82.68 -12.90 -23.49
N THR A 716 -81.65 -12.18 -23.04
CA THR A 716 -80.32 -12.73 -22.73
C THR A 716 -80.10 -12.90 -21.22
N LYS A 717 -81.01 -12.39 -20.39
CA LYS A 717 -80.86 -12.39 -18.94
C LYS A 717 -81.15 -13.78 -18.37
N LEU A 718 -80.09 -14.51 -18.02
CA LEU A 718 -80.15 -15.89 -17.52
C LEU A 718 -81.20 -16.08 -16.41
N LYS A 719 -81.26 -15.17 -15.42
CA LYS A 719 -82.25 -15.24 -14.35
C LYS A 719 -83.70 -15.15 -14.85
N LYS A 720 -83.98 -14.39 -15.91
CA LYS A 720 -85.32 -14.30 -16.52
C LYS A 720 -85.63 -15.54 -17.36
N ILE A 721 -84.68 -15.97 -18.19
CA ILE A 721 -84.80 -17.23 -18.96
C ILE A 721 -85.13 -18.40 -18.01
N LEU A 722 -84.40 -18.49 -16.90
CA LEU A 722 -84.66 -19.47 -15.86
C LEU A 722 -86.03 -19.25 -15.19
N GLN A 723 -86.42 -18.02 -14.81
CA GLN A 723 -87.74 -17.69 -14.26
C GLN A 723 -88.93 -17.96 -15.19
N ASP A 724 -88.71 -18.08 -16.49
CA ASP A 724 -89.77 -18.33 -17.45
C ASP A 724 -89.86 -19.82 -17.86
N SER A 725 -88.94 -20.65 -17.36
CA SER A 725 -88.80 -22.09 -17.63
C SER A 725 -89.49 -23.03 -16.60
N LYS A 726 -90.73 -22.74 -16.20
CA LYS A 726 -91.50 -23.61 -15.27
C LYS A 726 -91.67 -25.03 -15.84
N GLU A 727 -91.87 -26.00 -14.96
CA GLU A 727 -91.96 -27.46 -15.22
C GLU A 727 -92.88 -27.90 -16.38
N THR A 728 -93.86 -27.07 -16.77
CA THR A 728 -94.77 -27.30 -17.91
C THR A 728 -94.15 -27.02 -19.28
N VAL A 729 -92.95 -26.45 -19.33
CA VAL A 729 -92.26 -26.03 -20.54
C VAL A 729 -91.38 -27.17 -21.07
N GLY A 730 -91.55 -27.55 -22.34
CA GLY A 730 -90.74 -28.59 -22.99
C GLY A 730 -89.26 -28.19 -23.15
N GLU A 731 -88.37 -29.18 -23.22
CA GLU A 731 -86.91 -28.94 -23.32
C GLU A 731 -86.52 -28.11 -24.57
N SER A 732 -87.26 -28.29 -25.66
CA SER A 732 -87.09 -27.51 -26.90
C SER A 732 -87.41 -26.03 -26.73
N ASP A 733 -88.36 -25.66 -25.88
CA ASP A 733 -88.71 -24.26 -25.59
C ASP A 733 -87.69 -23.61 -24.62
N ILE A 734 -87.09 -24.40 -23.72
CA ILE A 734 -85.99 -23.92 -22.88
C ILE A 734 -84.74 -23.68 -23.74
N ARG A 735 -84.44 -24.58 -24.68
CA ARG A 735 -83.33 -24.43 -25.63
C ARG A 735 -83.54 -23.23 -26.56
N SER A 736 -84.74 -23.04 -27.12
CA SER A 736 -85.03 -21.88 -27.98
C SER A 736 -84.89 -20.54 -27.25
N ARG A 737 -85.28 -20.47 -25.97
CA ARG A 737 -85.13 -19.27 -25.13
C ARG A 737 -83.70 -18.99 -24.71
N MET A 738 -82.85 -20.02 -24.65
CA MET A 738 -81.44 -19.89 -24.33
C MET A 738 -80.59 -19.50 -25.56
N GLU A 739 -81.11 -19.70 -26.78
CA GLU A 739 -80.38 -19.46 -28.03
C GLU A 739 -79.86 -18.01 -28.17
N PRO A 740 -80.62 -16.95 -27.85
CA PRO A 740 -80.09 -15.57 -27.91
C PRO A 740 -78.91 -15.33 -26.96
N LEU A 741 -78.93 -15.96 -25.77
CA LEU A 741 -77.80 -15.89 -24.85
C LEU A 741 -76.61 -16.69 -25.37
N LYS A 742 -76.84 -17.88 -25.94
CA LYS A 742 -75.79 -18.71 -26.55
C LYS A 742 -75.10 -18.00 -27.72
N GLU A 743 -75.85 -17.34 -28.60
CA GLU A 743 -75.30 -16.54 -29.70
C GLU A 743 -74.46 -15.37 -29.17
N GLN A 744 -74.94 -14.64 -28.16
CA GLN A 744 -74.20 -13.55 -27.54
C GLN A 744 -72.89 -14.05 -26.89
N LEU A 745 -72.94 -15.17 -26.17
CA LEU A 745 -71.75 -15.77 -25.54
C LEU A 745 -70.75 -16.21 -26.61
N THR A 746 -71.20 -16.87 -27.67
CA THR A 746 -70.37 -17.30 -28.80
C THR A 746 -69.69 -16.11 -29.47
N SER A 747 -70.44 -15.06 -29.79
CA SER A 747 -69.88 -13.82 -30.36
C SER A 747 -68.86 -13.17 -29.43
N THR A 748 -69.11 -13.19 -28.12
CA THR A 748 -68.18 -12.63 -27.13
C THR A 748 -66.89 -13.45 -27.09
N VAL A 749 -66.98 -14.78 -27.02
CA VAL A 749 -65.81 -15.68 -27.01
C VAL A 749 -64.98 -15.53 -28.27
N ASN A 750 -65.60 -15.43 -29.45
CA ASN A 750 -64.90 -15.16 -30.70
C ASN A 750 -64.15 -13.83 -30.66
N HIS A 751 -64.77 -12.77 -30.14
CA HIS A 751 -64.10 -11.47 -29.96
C HIS A 751 -62.90 -11.59 -29.00
N LEU A 752 -63.07 -12.25 -27.85
CA LEU A 752 -62.00 -12.44 -26.87
C LEU A 752 -60.78 -13.15 -27.48
N HIS A 753 -60.99 -14.11 -28.38
CA HIS A 753 -59.92 -14.82 -29.06
C HIS A 753 -59.10 -13.91 -30.00
N THR A 754 -59.70 -12.87 -30.58
CA THR A 754 -58.96 -11.91 -31.41
C THR A 754 -58.07 -10.96 -30.59
N VAL A 755 -58.48 -10.69 -29.35
CA VAL A 755 -57.84 -9.71 -28.46
C VAL A 755 -56.72 -10.35 -27.62
N PHE A 756 -56.98 -11.52 -27.04
CA PHE A 756 -56.12 -12.15 -26.04
C PHE A 756 -55.22 -13.25 -26.61
N GLU A 757 -54.02 -13.37 -26.05
CA GLU A 757 -53.14 -14.50 -26.30
C GLU A 757 -53.71 -15.76 -25.64
N THR A 758 -53.37 -16.95 -26.15
CA THR A 758 -54.01 -18.23 -25.82
C THR A 758 -54.17 -18.46 -24.31
N GLN A 759 -53.16 -18.15 -23.49
CA GLN A 759 -53.23 -18.38 -22.04
C GLN A 759 -54.19 -17.43 -21.34
N VAL A 760 -54.22 -16.15 -21.75
CA VAL A 760 -55.14 -15.14 -21.20
C VAL A 760 -56.57 -15.40 -21.69
N PHE A 761 -56.72 -15.78 -22.95
CA PHE A 761 -58.01 -16.17 -23.55
C PHE A 761 -58.65 -17.32 -22.75
N ILE A 762 -57.92 -18.42 -22.55
CA ILE A 762 -58.41 -19.57 -21.77
C ILE A 762 -58.81 -19.14 -20.36
N ALA A 763 -57.98 -18.34 -19.69
CA ALA A 763 -58.27 -17.87 -18.34
C ALA A 763 -59.56 -17.03 -18.28
N ILE A 764 -59.76 -16.09 -19.20
CA ILE A 764 -60.98 -15.25 -19.25
C ILE A 764 -62.21 -16.09 -19.57
N CYS A 765 -62.14 -17.01 -20.53
CA CYS A 765 -63.26 -17.89 -20.87
C CYS A 765 -63.66 -18.78 -19.69
N ARG A 766 -62.69 -19.37 -18.97
CA ARG A 766 -62.98 -20.17 -17.76
C ARG A 766 -63.61 -19.33 -16.65
N TRP A 767 -63.13 -18.11 -16.44
CA TRP A 767 -63.72 -17.20 -15.44
C TRP A 767 -65.12 -16.73 -15.85
N TYR A 768 -65.35 -16.50 -17.14
CA TYR A 768 -66.66 -16.11 -17.64
C TYR A 768 -67.67 -17.25 -17.49
N TRP A 769 -67.26 -18.47 -17.83
CA TRP A 769 -68.04 -19.68 -17.61
C TRP A 769 -68.37 -19.89 -16.13
N ASP A 770 -67.39 -19.75 -15.23
CA ASP A 770 -67.61 -19.82 -13.78
C ASP A 770 -68.63 -18.76 -13.32
N ARG A 771 -68.50 -17.52 -13.78
CA ARG A 771 -69.39 -16.41 -13.42
C ARG A 771 -70.84 -16.64 -13.89
N MET A 772 -71.02 -17.19 -15.08
CA MET A 772 -72.35 -17.61 -15.57
C MET A 772 -72.91 -18.75 -14.72
N GLY A 773 -72.07 -19.69 -14.29
CA GLY A 773 -72.41 -20.72 -13.30
C GLY A 773 -72.84 -20.13 -11.96
N GLN A 774 -72.16 -19.11 -11.45
CA GLN A 774 -72.56 -18.39 -10.23
C GLN A 774 -73.93 -17.72 -10.35
N ASP A 775 -74.27 -17.19 -11.53
CA ASP A 775 -75.61 -16.63 -11.77
C ASP A 775 -76.71 -17.73 -11.73
N VAL A 776 -76.41 -18.97 -12.16
CA VAL A 776 -77.31 -20.13 -11.96
C VAL A 776 -77.34 -20.57 -10.51
N LEU A 777 -76.19 -20.68 -9.85
CA LEU A 777 -76.06 -21.09 -8.45
C LEU A 777 -76.86 -20.17 -7.54
N SER A 778 -76.65 -18.85 -7.66
CA SER A 778 -77.38 -17.86 -6.90
C SER A 778 -78.89 -17.89 -7.19
N PHE A 779 -79.32 -18.28 -8.40
CA PHE A 779 -80.74 -18.48 -8.70
C PHE A 779 -81.32 -19.68 -7.95
N LEU A 780 -80.60 -20.80 -7.90
CA LEU A 780 -80.99 -22.03 -7.21
C LEU A 780 -80.98 -21.87 -5.68
N GLU A 781 -79.95 -21.22 -5.12
CA GLU A 781 -79.82 -20.98 -3.68
C GLU A 781 -80.95 -20.10 -3.12
N ASN A 782 -81.40 -19.11 -3.90
CA ASN A 782 -82.52 -18.25 -3.53
C ASN A 782 -83.89 -18.97 -3.60
N ARG A 783 -83.94 -20.20 -4.11
CA ARG A 783 -85.17 -20.92 -4.43
C ARG A 783 -85.10 -22.43 -4.12
N LYS A 784 -84.34 -22.80 -3.08
CA LYS A 784 -84.02 -24.21 -2.72
C LYS A 784 -85.23 -25.15 -2.66
N GLU A 785 -86.42 -24.63 -2.34
CA GLU A 785 -87.65 -25.42 -2.18
C GLU A 785 -88.43 -25.68 -3.49
N ASN A 786 -88.12 -24.98 -4.58
CA ASN A 786 -88.91 -25.06 -5.82
C ASN A 786 -88.31 -26.04 -6.86
N ARG A 787 -88.73 -27.30 -6.81
CA ARG A 787 -88.28 -28.39 -7.70
C ARG A 787 -88.55 -28.15 -9.20
N SER A 788 -89.58 -27.37 -9.51
CA SER A 788 -90.01 -27.05 -10.88
C SER A 788 -88.96 -26.34 -11.74
N TRP A 789 -87.90 -25.80 -11.13
CA TRP A 789 -86.81 -25.10 -11.83
C TRP A 789 -85.57 -25.96 -12.06
N TYR A 790 -85.46 -27.14 -11.45
CA TYR A 790 -84.25 -27.97 -11.55
C TYR A 790 -84.05 -28.49 -12.97
N LYS A 791 -85.15 -28.86 -13.67
CA LYS A 791 -85.09 -29.30 -15.07
C LYS A 791 -84.56 -28.18 -15.99
N GLY A 792 -85.10 -26.97 -15.87
CA GLY A 792 -84.64 -25.82 -16.66
C GLY A 792 -83.21 -25.40 -16.34
N SER A 793 -82.80 -25.44 -15.07
CA SER A 793 -81.42 -25.16 -14.67
C SER A 793 -80.42 -26.22 -15.15
N ARG A 794 -80.78 -27.53 -15.17
CA ARG A 794 -79.92 -28.58 -15.76
C ARG A 794 -79.66 -28.33 -17.25
N ILE A 795 -80.71 -28.01 -18.01
CA ILE A 795 -80.61 -27.74 -19.45
C ILE A 795 -79.78 -26.47 -19.69
N ALA A 796 -80.01 -25.41 -18.93
CA ALA A 796 -79.23 -24.17 -19.04
C ALA A 796 -77.73 -24.39 -18.76
N VAL A 797 -77.39 -25.19 -17.75
CA VAL A 797 -75.99 -25.54 -17.43
C VAL A 797 -75.36 -26.36 -18.55
N SER A 798 -76.05 -27.36 -19.08
CA SER A 798 -75.57 -28.13 -20.25
C SER A 798 -75.31 -27.22 -21.45
N ILE A 799 -76.20 -26.25 -21.74
CA ILE A 799 -75.99 -25.31 -22.84
C ILE A 799 -74.77 -24.41 -22.58
N LEU A 800 -74.56 -23.92 -21.35
CA LEU A 800 -73.37 -23.13 -21.00
C LEU A 800 -72.09 -23.95 -21.16
N ASP A 801 -72.09 -25.19 -20.67
CA ASP A 801 -70.95 -26.09 -20.75
C ASP A 801 -70.61 -26.39 -22.21
N ASP A 802 -71.60 -26.77 -23.02
CA ASP A 802 -71.43 -27.01 -24.45
C ASP A 802 -70.92 -25.75 -25.15
N THR A 803 -71.46 -24.57 -24.83
CA THR A 803 -71.08 -23.30 -25.48
C THR A 803 -69.62 -22.95 -25.19
N PHE A 804 -69.20 -22.93 -23.92
CA PHE A 804 -67.82 -22.57 -23.58
C PHE A 804 -66.82 -23.66 -24.00
N ALA A 805 -67.11 -24.94 -23.75
CA ALA A 805 -66.21 -26.03 -24.11
C ALA A 805 -66.05 -26.17 -25.62
N SER A 806 -67.15 -26.15 -26.40
CA SER A 806 -67.06 -26.27 -27.86
C SER A 806 -66.36 -25.07 -28.50
N GLN A 807 -66.64 -23.84 -28.03
CA GLN A 807 -66.01 -22.63 -28.59
C GLN A 807 -64.53 -22.54 -28.23
N MET A 808 -64.14 -22.87 -26.99
CA MET A 808 -62.73 -22.93 -26.61
C MET A 808 -61.99 -24.00 -27.39
N GLN A 809 -62.58 -25.20 -27.56
CA GLN A 809 -61.99 -26.29 -28.34
C GLN A 809 -61.88 -25.93 -29.83
N GLN A 810 -62.89 -25.27 -30.40
CA GLN A 810 -62.91 -24.85 -31.80
C GLN A 810 -61.83 -23.81 -32.12
N LEU A 811 -61.60 -22.86 -31.22
CA LEU A 811 -60.69 -21.73 -31.45
C LEU A 811 -59.23 -22.07 -31.09
N VAL A 812 -59.00 -22.83 -30.01
CA VAL A 812 -57.65 -23.18 -29.54
C VAL A 812 -57.16 -24.52 -30.09
N GLY A 813 -58.07 -25.43 -30.44
CA GLY A 813 -57.74 -26.74 -30.99
C GLY A 813 -56.93 -27.62 -30.02
N ASN A 814 -56.00 -28.40 -30.57
CA ASN A 814 -55.18 -29.37 -29.82
C ASN A 814 -54.22 -28.73 -28.79
N ALA A 815 -54.09 -27.40 -28.77
CA ALA A 815 -53.27 -26.68 -27.80
C ALA A 815 -53.98 -26.47 -26.45
N LEU A 816 -55.27 -26.80 -26.34
CA LEU A 816 -56.05 -26.68 -25.12
C LEU A 816 -55.80 -27.89 -24.20
N PRO A 817 -55.31 -27.70 -22.97
CA PRO A 817 -55.14 -28.80 -22.02
C PRO A 817 -56.50 -29.41 -21.62
N GLU A 818 -56.59 -30.74 -21.51
CA GLU A 818 -57.84 -31.43 -21.09
C GLU A 818 -58.39 -30.89 -19.76
N LYS A 819 -57.51 -30.53 -18.81
CA LYS A 819 -57.90 -29.93 -17.52
C LYS A 819 -58.69 -28.62 -17.69
N ASP A 820 -58.41 -27.88 -18.76
CA ASP A 820 -59.00 -26.56 -18.99
C ASP A 820 -60.37 -26.65 -19.70
N LEU A 821 -60.79 -27.86 -20.11
CA LEU A 821 -62.15 -28.22 -20.50
C LEU A 821 -63.03 -28.66 -19.33
N GLU A 822 -62.44 -28.97 -18.16
CA GLU A 822 -63.23 -29.35 -16.99
C GLU A 822 -64.11 -28.19 -16.51
N PRO A 823 -65.39 -28.46 -16.15
CA PRO A 823 -66.30 -27.42 -15.71
C PRO A 823 -65.77 -26.65 -14.49
N PRO A 824 -65.90 -25.31 -14.47
CA PRO A 824 -65.48 -24.50 -13.33
C PRO A 824 -66.22 -24.82 -12.02
N ARG A 825 -65.65 -24.38 -10.90
CA ARG A 825 -66.12 -24.72 -9.55
C ARG A 825 -67.61 -24.43 -9.34
N SER A 826 -68.10 -23.27 -9.77
CA SER A 826 -69.52 -22.92 -9.59
C SER A 826 -70.44 -23.80 -10.42
N ILE A 827 -70.01 -24.26 -11.59
CA ILE A 827 -70.77 -25.21 -12.40
C ILE A 827 -70.81 -26.59 -11.73
N MET A 828 -69.68 -27.06 -11.19
CA MET A 828 -69.64 -28.31 -10.44
C MET A 828 -70.54 -28.28 -9.21
N GLU A 829 -70.60 -27.16 -8.51
CA GLU A 829 -71.48 -26.96 -7.35
C GLU A 829 -72.96 -26.96 -7.75
N VAL A 830 -73.30 -26.29 -8.86
CA VAL A 830 -74.64 -26.36 -9.45
C VAL A 830 -75.00 -27.80 -9.82
N ARG A 831 -74.09 -28.55 -10.46
CA ARG A 831 -74.30 -29.97 -10.78
C ARG A 831 -74.54 -30.80 -9.52
N SER A 832 -73.79 -30.57 -8.44
CA SER A 832 -73.98 -31.26 -7.16
C SER A 832 -75.37 -30.97 -6.55
N MET A 833 -75.82 -29.71 -6.55
CA MET A 833 -77.17 -29.34 -6.10
C MET A 833 -78.26 -30.01 -6.95
N LEU A 834 -78.05 -30.08 -8.26
CA LEU A 834 -79.01 -30.67 -9.20
C LEU A 834 -79.01 -32.21 -9.19
N CYS A 835 -77.92 -32.86 -8.75
CA CYS A 835 -77.80 -34.33 -8.67
C CYS A 835 -78.29 -34.93 -7.35
N LYS A 836 -78.30 -34.17 -6.24
CA LYS A 836 -78.75 -34.65 -4.91
C LYS A 836 -80.18 -35.20 -4.89
N ASP A 837 -81.00 -34.87 -5.89
CA ASP A 837 -82.40 -35.31 -6.00
C ASP A 837 -82.67 -36.25 -7.21
N ALA A 838 -81.64 -36.85 -7.84
CA ALA A 838 -81.86 -37.95 -8.78
C ALA A 838 -82.23 -39.24 -8.01
N HIS A 839 -83.51 -39.43 -7.70
CA HIS A 839 -83.99 -40.70 -7.19
C HIS A 839 -83.82 -41.79 -8.26
N ASN A 840 -83.13 -42.86 -7.86
CA ASN A 840 -83.05 -44.17 -8.51
C ASN A 840 -84.19 -44.47 -9.50
N SER A 841 -83.97 -44.24 -10.79
CA SER A 841 -84.52 -45.11 -11.83
C SER A 841 -83.36 -45.95 -12.34
N LYS A 842 -83.38 -47.23 -11.96
CA LYS A 842 -82.39 -48.24 -12.28
C LYS A 842 -82.08 -48.32 -13.78
N ASP A 843 -80.81 -48.70 -14.00
CA ASP A 843 -80.24 -49.46 -15.11
C ASP A 843 -79.71 -48.71 -16.33
N ASN A 844 -78.37 -48.67 -16.34
CA ASN A 844 -77.47 -48.96 -17.46
C ASN A 844 -77.57 -48.07 -18.71
N SER A 845 -76.58 -47.19 -18.85
CA SER A 845 -75.31 -47.49 -19.55
C SER A 845 -74.82 -46.31 -20.40
N PHE A 846 -73.49 -46.21 -20.44
CA PHE A 846 -72.63 -45.41 -21.32
C PHE A 846 -72.58 -43.89 -21.13
N PHE A 847 -71.44 -43.41 -20.62
CA PHE A 847 -70.84 -42.16 -21.11
C PHE A 847 -69.32 -42.31 -21.19
N TYR A 848 -68.84 -42.16 -22.43
CA TYR A 848 -67.60 -41.46 -22.79
C TYR A 848 -67.78 -39.96 -22.51
#